data_AF-A0A290ZA51-F1
#
_entry.id   AF-A0A290ZA51-F1
#
_cell.length_a   1.000
_cell.length_b   1.000
_cell.length_c   1.000
_cell.angle_alpha   90.00
_cell.angle_beta   90.00
_cell.angle_gamma   90.00
#
_symmetry.space_group_name_H-M   'P 1'
#
loop_
_entity.id
_entity.type
_entity.pdbx_description
1 polymer ?
#
loop_
_entity_poly.entity_id
_entity_poly.type
_entity_poly.pdbx_seq_one_letter_code
_entity_poly.pdbx_strand_id
1 'polypeptide(L)'
;MFFRMLGPLEVLDGDRAVGLGGTRQRATLGFLLLHLNRVVATSQLLGALWTTEAPASSRKILQNAVWGLRGALSSSGRSPESATLVTQTPGYMLSVDPSRVDLHSFHQLAEEGQTKLAAREFEDASRVLNRALGLWRGPALADLVETGLAWSELSVLQNLRLDVLEDYFEAELSCGRHHAVLGELERTVEANPVRERACGQLMLALYRCGRQADALTVFSRVRGALVEELGLEPCRELKSLQHAILTHDQTLTYPPAGALTTIPAQVGRSAEAERGARAVVLPGSGRPVAPLAGPHLVVPGAVALSGAATALATPEAPARPAPDGGQDGDEHGDGRARAVEAAPVEVGGVDGPPPDDERFRPSVVPAQHRHVSVLMVHSTIELDDDANRFDVLDGIAATIREGVEYFGGVVAACIGSVTMALFDVPRRMDNNAERAVRAALAIRDCLAPELQSVAGARVVVRSAVTTGEALVRYQSTEQGAQLSVNGPPVEECQSVLLGVPVGETWVSETTRRETEFTVLCHQVVTPVRLWQVEGVRPEAFPHQSVPVVDREPELELLRGLMNRTRHRTSPYLVTVLGEAGVGKTRFLVEFQRRMVGHPSTGQFVLAHACWSEQEAVRGVRAEILASCCGIQHRDDVASVREKLGAAVRRHLPPGRANEVFDALLPLVARGVGPCGELDGPWRELIGAVARDRGMVMVVDDLHCAGEELLSFVEGLVDSFGQVPLLVITAARPDLVERRPDWGGGLRHATTFTLDPLSDEAIDRLLELLLTSSDTEGEQGATTPRNGNELDARREHIRMLLCLDRRMLTDTSAQLRTS
;
A
#
# COMPACT_ATOMS: atom_id res chain seq x y z
N MET A 1 34.53 -39.87 3.58
CA MET A 1 34.46 -38.51 4.15
C MET A 1 33.03 -38.00 4.12
N PHE A 2 32.64 -37.26 5.16
CA PHE A 2 31.39 -36.52 5.33
C PHE A 2 31.71 -35.14 5.94
N PHE A 3 31.01 -34.10 5.52
CA PHE A 3 31.27 -32.70 5.86
C PHE A 3 30.12 -32.14 6.69
N ARG A 4 30.48 -31.43 7.76
CA ARG A 4 29.56 -30.96 8.79
C ARG A 4 29.76 -29.48 9.05
N MET A 5 28.86 -28.65 8.53
CA MET A 5 28.90 -27.19 8.56
C MET A 5 27.70 -26.55 9.28
N LEU A 6 26.65 -27.31 9.60
CA LEU A 6 25.52 -26.87 10.42
C LEU A 6 25.87 -26.90 11.92
N GLY A 7 26.80 -26.03 12.32
CA GLY A 7 27.51 -26.05 13.59
C GLY A 7 29.01 -25.78 13.38
N PRO A 8 29.87 -26.09 14.36
CA PRO A 8 31.32 -26.09 14.15
C PRO A 8 31.73 -26.98 12.96
N LEU A 9 32.72 -26.53 12.19
CA LEU A 9 33.21 -27.23 11.01
C LEU A 9 33.91 -28.54 11.40
N GLU A 10 33.26 -29.66 11.07
CA GLU A 10 33.77 -31.01 11.22
C GLU A 10 33.96 -31.66 9.84
N VAL A 11 35.03 -32.44 9.69
CA VAL A 11 35.17 -33.41 8.60
C VAL A 11 35.35 -34.76 9.24
N LEU A 12 34.47 -35.70 8.89
CA LEU A 12 34.47 -37.06 9.41
C LEU A 12 34.91 -38.03 8.29
N ASP A 13 35.71 -39.04 8.60
CA ASP A 13 35.96 -40.17 7.70
C ASP A 13 35.64 -41.49 8.40
N GLY A 14 34.51 -42.09 8.04
CA GLY A 14 33.78 -42.95 8.97
C GLY A 14 33.48 -42.17 10.26
N ASP A 15 33.73 -42.81 11.41
CA ASP A 15 33.51 -42.21 12.73
C ASP A 15 34.70 -41.35 13.23
N ARG A 16 35.72 -41.09 12.40
CA ARG A 16 36.94 -40.39 12.80
C ARG A 16 36.95 -38.94 12.33
N ALA A 17 37.09 -38.00 13.25
CA ALA A 17 37.33 -36.60 12.93
C ALA A 17 38.71 -36.40 12.27
N VAL A 18 38.73 -35.72 11.12
CA VAL A 18 39.94 -35.34 10.38
C VAL A 18 40.45 -34.01 10.91
N GLY A 19 41.72 -33.97 11.31
CA GLY A 19 42.35 -32.76 11.84
C GLY A 19 42.52 -31.66 10.79
N LEU A 20 41.58 -30.72 10.76
CA LEU A 20 41.75 -29.46 10.01
C LEU A 20 42.77 -28.56 10.72
N GLY A 21 43.63 -27.88 9.95
CA GLY A 21 44.60 -26.93 10.48
C GLY A 21 43.98 -25.63 11.01
N GLY A 22 44.82 -24.61 11.24
CA GLY A 22 44.41 -23.32 11.81
C GLY A 22 43.34 -22.58 11.01
N THR A 23 42.72 -21.55 11.61
CA THR A 23 41.49 -20.87 11.16
C THR A 23 41.43 -20.56 9.65
N ARG A 24 42.52 -20.10 9.03
CA ARG A 24 42.55 -19.82 7.57
C ARG A 24 42.33 -21.06 6.70
N GLN A 25 42.77 -22.24 7.14
CA GLN A 25 42.52 -23.51 6.47
C GLN A 25 41.05 -23.95 6.62
N ARG A 26 40.50 -23.86 7.84
CA ARG A 26 39.08 -24.13 8.14
C ARG A 26 38.17 -23.20 7.34
N ALA A 27 38.46 -21.90 7.32
CA ALA A 27 37.72 -20.90 6.55
C ALA A 27 37.82 -21.10 5.03
N THR A 28 38.98 -21.48 4.49
CA THR A 28 39.11 -21.84 3.07
C THR A 28 38.19 -23.01 2.72
N LEU A 29 38.08 -24.02 3.59
CA LEU A 29 37.19 -25.16 3.39
C LEU A 29 35.70 -24.78 3.53
N GLY A 30 35.34 -24.02 4.58
CA GLY A 30 33.97 -23.57 4.81
C GLY A 30 33.39 -22.77 3.64
N PHE A 31 34.17 -21.82 3.10
CA PHE A 31 33.75 -21.03 1.95
C PHE A 31 33.63 -21.86 0.66
N LEU A 32 34.51 -22.85 0.47
CA LEU A 32 34.41 -23.79 -0.66
C LEU A 32 33.25 -24.80 -0.52
N LEU A 33 32.79 -25.11 0.70
CA LEU A 33 31.60 -25.94 0.95
C LEU A 33 30.30 -25.15 0.70
N LEU A 34 30.27 -23.85 1.03
CA LEU A 34 29.16 -22.94 0.67
C LEU A 34 29.03 -22.72 -0.85
N HIS A 35 30.09 -23.02 -1.61
CA HIS A 35 30.13 -22.97 -3.08
C HIS A 35 30.45 -24.35 -3.67
N LEU A 36 29.87 -25.41 -3.11
CA LEU A 36 30.15 -26.79 -3.48
C LEU A 36 30.03 -27.04 -4.99
N ASN A 37 31.00 -27.78 -5.56
CA ASN A 37 31.06 -28.12 -6.99
C ASN A 37 31.07 -26.89 -7.94
N ARG A 38 31.41 -25.69 -7.44
CA ARG A 38 31.61 -24.47 -8.25
C ARG A 38 33.06 -23.97 -8.16
N VAL A 39 33.52 -23.28 -9.19
CA VAL A 39 34.84 -22.63 -9.20
C VAL A 39 34.75 -21.30 -8.48
N VAL A 40 35.39 -21.20 -7.31
CA VAL A 40 35.53 -19.94 -6.56
C VAL A 40 36.80 -19.24 -7.01
N ALA A 41 36.69 -17.96 -7.38
CA ALA A 41 37.82 -17.18 -7.85
C ALA A 41 38.84 -16.93 -6.72
N THR A 42 40.12 -16.85 -7.08
CA THR A 42 41.18 -16.55 -6.10
C THR A 42 40.92 -15.23 -5.37
N SER A 43 40.40 -14.21 -6.06
CA SER A 43 40.01 -12.92 -5.47
C SER A 43 38.88 -13.04 -4.45
N GLN A 44 37.85 -13.85 -4.71
CA GLN A 44 36.74 -14.10 -3.78
C GLN A 44 37.24 -14.79 -2.51
N LEU A 45 38.10 -15.81 -2.64
CA LEU A 45 38.72 -16.47 -1.49
C LEU A 45 39.60 -15.53 -0.65
N LEU A 46 40.27 -14.55 -1.27
CA LEU A 46 40.98 -13.52 -0.51
C LEU A 46 40.00 -12.58 0.23
N GLY A 47 38.94 -12.11 -0.42
CA GLY A 47 37.92 -11.27 0.21
C GLY A 47 37.20 -11.96 1.38
N ALA A 48 36.81 -13.22 1.20
CA ALA A 48 36.14 -14.01 2.24
C ALA A 48 37.05 -14.30 3.45
N LEU A 49 38.37 -14.41 3.26
CA LEU A 49 39.31 -14.72 4.34
C LEU A 49 39.78 -13.49 5.13
N TRP A 50 39.82 -12.29 4.54
CA TRP A 50 40.31 -11.08 5.19
C TRP A 50 39.22 -10.00 5.24
N THR A 51 38.64 -9.82 6.43
CA THR A 51 37.62 -8.81 6.75
C THR A 51 38.17 -7.39 6.92
N THR A 52 39.49 -7.24 6.91
CA THR A 52 40.24 -5.97 6.87
C THR A 52 41.20 -6.00 5.68
N GLU A 53 41.97 -4.93 5.47
CA GLU A 53 42.99 -4.88 4.41
C GLU A 53 43.90 -6.13 4.41
N ALA A 54 43.95 -6.81 3.26
CA ALA A 54 44.62 -8.10 3.15
C ALA A 54 46.15 -7.91 3.02
N PRO A 55 46.98 -8.60 3.83
CA PRO A 55 48.42 -8.43 3.78
C PRO A 55 49.00 -8.89 2.43
N ALA A 56 50.13 -8.33 2.01
CA ALA A 56 50.79 -8.68 0.75
C ALA A 56 51.13 -10.19 0.60
N SER A 57 51.23 -10.91 1.73
CA SER A 57 51.46 -12.36 1.78
C SER A 57 50.18 -13.22 1.64
N SER A 58 48.99 -12.61 1.57
CA SER A 58 47.67 -13.27 1.57
C SER A 58 47.53 -14.39 0.53
N ARG A 59 47.97 -14.17 -0.72
CA ARG A 59 48.00 -15.22 -1.78
C ARG A 59 48.82 -16.44 -1.37
N LYS A 60 49.96 -16.26 -0.71
CA LYS A 60 50.82 -17.35 -0.22
C LYS A 60 50.18 -18.09 0.96
N ILE A 61 49.46 -17.37 1.83
CA ILE A 61 48.71 -17.95 2.95
C ILE A 61 47.55 -18.81 2.41
N LEU A 62 46.80 -18.35 1.40
CA LEU A 62 45.76 -19.13 0.73
C LEU A 62 46.33 -20.37 0.03
N GLN A 63 47.47 -20.26 -0.66
CA GLN A 63 48.14 -21.42 -1.28
C GLN A 63 48.55 -22.46 -0.23
N ASN A 64 49.10 -22.03 0.91
CA ASN A 64 49.43 -22.92 2.03
C ASN A 64 48.17 -23.60 2.62
N ALA A 65 47.06 -22.86 2.75
CA ALA A 65 45.79 -23.40 3.21
C ALA A 65 45.23 -24.47 2.25
N VAL A 66 45.25 -24.22 0.94
CA VAL A 66 44.86 -25.20 -0.09
C VAL A 66 45.76 -26.43 -0.09
N TRP A 67 47.07 -26.27 0.11
CA TRP A 67 48.00 -27.39 0.23
C TRP A 67 47.71 -28.24 1.48
N GLY A 68 47.48 -27.60 2.63
CA GLY A 68 47.07 -28.27 3.86
C GLY A 68 45.73 -29.00 3.74
N LEU A 69 44.75 -28.43 3.02
CA LEU A 69 43.48 -29.09 2.70
C LEU A 69 43.68 -30.30 1.80
N ARG A 70 44.53 -30.23 0.76
CA ARG A 70 44.85 -31.41 -0.06
C ARG A 70 45.47 -32.53 0.76
N GLY A 71 46.40 -32.22 1.67
CA GLY A 71 46.95 -33.21 2.61
C GLY A 71 45.89 -33.85 3.50
N ALA A 72 45.01 -33.04 4.11
CA ALA A 72 43.93 -33.52 4.97
C ALA A 72 42.90 -34.38 4.20
N LEU A 73 42.49 -33.96 3.01
CA LEU A 73 41.49 -34.67 2.19
C LEU A 73 42.03 -35.99 1.60
N SER A 74 43.31 -36.03 1.20
CA SER A 74 43.92 -37.25 0.63
C SER A 74 44.38 -38.29 1.67
N SER A 75 44.46 -37.94 2.96
CA SER A 75 44.94 -38.84 4.02
C SER A 75 43.91 -39.87 4.53
N SER A 76 42.66 -39.78 4.06
CA SER A 76 41.55 -40.70 4.36
C SER A 76 41.78 -42.13 3.86
N GLY A 77 42.45 -42.31 2.71
CA GLY A 77 42.87 -43.62 2.20
C GLY A 77 41.74 -44.58 1.79
N ARG A 78 40.47 -44.19 1.88
CA ARG A 78 39.29 -44.99 1.49
C ARG A 78 38.49 -44.26 0.40
N SER A 79 38.70 -44.71 -0.84
CA SER A 79 38.20 -44.14 -2.10
C SER A 79 38.73 -42.73 -2.45
N PRO A 80 39.54 -42.59 -3.53
CA PRO A 80 40.00 -41.29 -4.05
C PRO A 80 38.88 -40.31 -4.49
N GLU A 81 37.66 -40.81 -4.62
CA GLU A 81 36.49 -40.09 -5.13
C GLU A 81 35.72 -39.32 -4.04
N SER A 82 36.17 -39.37 -2.79
CA SER A 82 35.34 -38.91 -1.66
C SER A 82 35.30 -37.39 -1.44
N ALA A 83 36.36 -36.65 -1.78
CA ALA A 83 36.40 -35.19 -1.84
C ALA A 83 37.70 -34.70 -2.53
N THR A 84 37.58 -33.90 -3.59
CA THR A 84 38.73 -33.47 -4.42
C THR A 84 38.81 -31.95 -4.57
N LEU A 85 39.89 -31.34 -4.09
CA LEU A 85 40.15 -29.91 -4.21
C LEU A 85 40.96 -29.59 -5.48
N VAL A 86 40.25 -29.27 -6.57
CA VAL A 86 40.80 -28.98 -7.90
C VAL A 86 41.26 -27.52 -7.99
N THR A 87 42.35 -27.26 -8.73
CA THR A 87 42.71 -25.90 -9.17
C THR A 87 42.20 -25.70 -10.58
N GLN A 88 41.34 -24.70 -10.79
CA GLN A 88 40.69 -24.43 -12.06
C GLN A 88 40.56 -22.91 -12.19
N THR A 89 41.19 -22.32 -13.22
CA THR A 89 41.21 -20.88 -13.45
C THR A 89 39.78 -20.30 -13.43
N PRO A 90 39.49 -19.22 -12.68
CA PRO A 90 40.41 -18.30 -11.98
C PRO A 90 40.70 -18.61 -10.49
N GLY A 91 40.49 -19.84 -10.02
CA GLY A 91 40.80 -20.22 -8.63
C GLY A 91 40.72 -21.72 -8.34
N TYR A 92 39.77 -22.11 -7.48
CA TYR A 92 39.69 -23.45 -6.91
C TYR A 92 38.25 -23.94 -6.85
N MET A 93 38.06 -25.25 -7.01
CA MET A 93 36.77 -25.92 -6.88
C MET A 93 36.91 -27.10 -5.92
N LEU A 94 36.02 -27.19 -4.94
CA LEU A 94 35.90 -28.35 -4.08
C LEU A 94 34.81 -29.27 -4.65
N SER A 95 35.23 -30.42 -5.17
CA SER A 95 34.31 -31.43 -5.70
C SER A 95 33.97 -32.47 -4.64
N VAL A 96 32.69 -32.58 -4.32
CA VAL A 96 32.15 -33.57 -3.36
C VAL A 96 30.74 -33.95 -3.81
N ASP A 97 30.39 -35.22 -3.66
CA ASP A 97 29.03 -35.73 -3.66
C ASP A 97 28.15 -34.95 -2.64
N PRO A 98 27.10 -34.21 -3.09
CA PRO A 98 26.27 -33.39 -2.21
C PRO A 98 25.66 -34.15 -1.03
N SER A 99 25.36 -35.45 -1.18
CA SER A 99 24.78 -36.27 -0.09
C SER A 99 25.71 -36.42 1.13
N ARG A 100 26.98 -36.00 1.00
CA ARG A 100 28.01 -36.07 2.03
C ARG A 100 28.22 -34.76 2.77
N VAL A 101 27.31 -33.79 2.63
CA VAL A 101 27.37 -32.48 3.31
C VAL A 101 26.06 -32.25 4.06
N ASP A 102 26.12 -32.03 5.39
CA ASP A 102 24.92 -31.86 6.23
C ASP A 102 23.99 -30.74 5.73
N LEU A 103 24.54 -29.65 5.19
CA LEU A 103 23.80 -28.58 4.50
C LEU A 103 22.89 -29.08 3.38
N HIS A 104 23.36 -29.97 2.50
CA HIS A 104 22.55 -30.46 1.38
C HIS A 104 21.49 -31.46 1.84
N SER A 105 21.80 -32.28 2.85
CA SER A 105 20.78 -33.12 3.52
C SER A 105 19.70 -32.28 4.21
N PHE A 106 20.06 -31.13 4.78
CA PHE A 106 19.13 -30.17 5.36
C PHE A 106 18.21 -29.55 4.30
N HIS A 107 18.75 -29.08 3.17
CA HIS A 107 17.94 -28.57 2.05
C HIS A 107 16.92 -29.61 1.55
N GLN A 108 17.35 -30.87 1.32
CA GLN A 108 16.45 -31.92 0.84
C GLN A 108 15.32 -32.24 1.83
N LEU A 109 15.62 -32.30 3.13
CA LEU A 109 14.60 -32.52 4.17
C LEU A 109 13.70 -31.28 4.36
N ALA A 110 14.21 -30.06 4.17
CA ALA A 110 13.39 -28.85 4.19
C ALA A 110 12.37 -28.85 3.04
N GLU A 111 12.81 -29.13 1.80
CA GLU A 111 11.96 -29.22 0.61
C GLU A 111 10.91 -30.35 0.72
N GLU A 112 11.30 -31.53 1.23
CA GLU A 112 10.36 -32.64 1.51
C GLU A 112 9.33 -32.24 2.58
N GLY A 113 9.77 -31.59 3.67
CA GLY A 113 8.90 -31.12 4.75
C GLY A 113 7.91 -30.05 4.30
N GLN A 114 8.35 -29.09 3.48
CA GLN A 114 7.50 -28.04 2.89
C GLN A 114 6.48 -28.61 1.91
N THR A 115 6.88 -29.58 1.07
CA THR A 115 5.96 -30.30 0.17
C THR A 115 4.85 -30.99 0.97
N LYS A 116 5.20 -31.64 2.09
CA LYS A 116 4.24 -32.30 2.98
C LYS A 116 3.35 -31.32 3.75
N LEU A 117 3.90 -30.16 4.16
CA LEU A 117 3.13 -29.09 4.79
C LEU A 117 2.07 -28.52 3.82
N ALA A 118 2.45 -28.25 2.57
CA ALA A 118 1.54 -27.81 1.52
C ALA A 118 0.45 -28.84 1.18
N ALA A 119 0.79 -30.14 1.22
CA ALA A 119 -0.16 -31.25 1.09
C ALA A 119 -1.06 -31.46 2.33
N ARG A 120 -0.83 -30.71 3.42
CA ARG A 120 -1.50 -30.85 4.74
C ARG A 120 -1.24 -32.19 5.45
N GLU A 121 -0.13 -32.84 5.14
CA GLU A 121 0.35 -34.07 5.80
C GLU A 121 1.11 -33.74 7.10
N PHE A 122 0.45 -33.06 8.04
CA PHE A 122 1.10 -32.38 9.17
C PHE A 122 1.96 -33.29 10.07
N GLU A 123 1.54 -34.52 10.36
CA GLU A 123 2.32 -35.50 11.14
C GLU A 123 3.62 -35.96 10.44
N ASP A 124 3.62 -36.01 9.11
CA ASP A 124 4.81 -36.38 8.33
C ASP A 124 5.70 -35.14 8.12
N ALA A 125 5.11 -33.97 7.82
CA ALA A 125 5.83 -32.70 7.71
C ALA A 125 6.61 -32.39 8.99
N SER A 126 5.97 -32.46 10.16
CA SER A 126 6.62 -32.32 11.47
C SER A 126 7.82 -33.26 11.63
N ARG A 127 7.65 -34.54 11.28
CA ARG A 127 8.68 -35.58 11.43
C ARG A 127 9.91 -35.30 10.55
N VAL A 128 9.68 -34.85 9.32
CA VAL A 128 10.73 -34.54 8.35
C VAL A 128 11.44 -33.23 8.70
N LEU A 129 10.70 -32.17 9.04
CA LEU A 129 11.25 -30.86 9.44
C LEU A 129 12.05 -30.96 10.74
N ASN A 130 11.58 -31.70 11.74
CA ASN A 130 12.34 -32.00 12.96
C ASN A 130 13.65 -32.76 12.64
N ARG A 131 13.62 -33.71 11.70
CA ARG A 131 14.85 -34.39 11.22
C ARG A 131 15.82 -33.44 10.53
N ALA A 132 15.33 -32.44 9.78
CA ALA A 132 16.14 -31.38 9.18
C ALA A 132 16.80 -30.51 10.26
N LEU A 133 15.99 -30.02 11.22
CA LEU A 133 16.45 -29.20 12.35
C LEU A 133 17.47 -29.95 13.23
N GLY A 134 17.30 -31.26 13.42
CA GLY A 134 18.22 -32.14 14.15
C GLY A 134 19.61 -32.32 13.52
N LEU A 135 19.86 -31.81 12.31
CA LEU A 135 21.21 -31.73 11.74
C LEU A 135 22.03 -30.56 12.32
N TRP A 136 21.36 -29.56 12.90
CA TRP A 136 21.99 -28.33 13.41
C TRP A 136 22.55 -28.52 14.82
N ARG A 137 23.88 -28.36 14.95
CA ARG A 137 24.65 -28.49 16.20
C ARG A 137 24.96 -27.14 16.86
N GLY A 138 24.54 -26.02 16.26
CA GLY A 138 24.84 -24.65 16.67
C GLY A 138 24.63 -23.67 15.50
N PRO A 139 25.16 -22.44 15.57
CA PRO A 139 25.29 -21.56 14.40
C PRO A 139 26.13 -22.22 13.30
N ALA A 140 25.79 -21.96 12.03
CA ALA A 140 26.55 -22.49 10.90
C ALA A 140 27.99 -21.94 10.92
N LEU A 141 28.98 -22.83 10.84
CA LEU A 141 30.41 -22.52 10.94
C LEU A 141 30.79 -21.68 12.19
N ALA A 142 30.20 -21.97 13.34
CA ALA A 142 30.39 -21.22 14.60
C ALA A 142 31.87 -20.93 14.95
N ASP A 143 32.76 -21.91 14.75
CA ASP A 143 34.21 -21.79 14.99
C ASP A 143 34.95 -20.80 14.08
N LEU A 144 34.29 -20.33 13.02
CA LEU A 144 34.76 -19.31 12.11
C LEU A 144 34.10 -17.96 12.42
N VAL A 145 32.79 -17.96 12.72
CA VAL A 145 32.03 -16.77 13.12
C VAL A 145 32.62 -16.15 14.40
N GLU A 146 32.97 -16.97 15.39
CA GLU A 146 33.67 -16.52 16.62
C GLU A 146 35.03 -15.86 16.34
N THR A 147 35.65 -16.09 15.17
CA THR A 147 36.90 -15.43 14.75
C THR A 147 36.67 -14.15 13.95
N GLY A 148 35.44 -13.64 13.90
CA GLY A 148 35.06 -12.40 13.22
C GLY A 148 34.81 -12.54 11.72
N LEU A 149 34.54 -13.75 11.22
CA LEU A 149 34.17 -13.99 9.82
C LEU A 149 32.66 -13.86 9.63
N ALA A 150 32.23 -12.80 8.93
CA ALA A 150 30.83 -12.53 8.61
C ALA A 150 30.61 -12.66 7.10
N TRP A 151 30.14 -13.83 6.65
CA TRP A 151 29.79 -14.08 5.23
C TRP A 151 28.28 -13.98 5.04
N SER A 152 27.84 -13.32 3.96
CA SER A 152 26.44 -13.19 3.54
C SER A 152 25.68 -14.52 3.52
N GLU A 153 26.35 -15.56 3.04
CA GLU A 153 25.86 -16.93 2.90
C GLU A 153 25.49 -17.56 4.25
N LEU A 154 26.15 -17.17 5.34
CA LEU A 154 25.81 -17.64 6.69
C LEU A 154 24.54 -16.97 7.23
N SER A 155 24.31 -15.70 6.90
CA SER A 155 23.04 -15.00 7.22
C SER A 155 21.86 -15.57 6.43
N VAL A 156 22.06 -15.91 5.14
CA VAL A 156 21.05 -16.59 4.32
C VAL A 156 20.73 -17.97 4.88
N LEU A 157 21.74 -18.76 5.24
CA LEU A 157 21.58 -20.08 5.83
C LEU A 157 20.91 -20.04 7.22
N GLN A 158 21.23 -19.04 8.04
CA GLN A 158 20.57 -18.83 9.33
C GLN A 158 19.10 -18.38 9.18
N ASN A 159 18.76 -17.60 8.14
CA ASN A 159 17.36 -17.30 7.82
C ASN A 159 16.60 -18.55 7.39
N LEU A 160 17.14 -19.34 6.46
CA LEU A 160 16.51 -20.59 6.02
C LEU A 160 16.24 -21.56 7.19
N ARG A 161 17.11 -21.58 8.21
CA ARG A 161 16.87 -22.33 9.45
C ARG A 161 15.61 -21.86 10.19
N LEU A 162 15.41 -20.55 10.30
CA LEU A 162 14.26 -19.95 10.98
C LEU A 162 12.98 -20.18 10.17
N ASP A 163 13.07 -20.12 8.84
CA ASP A 163 11.93 -20.40 7.95
C ASP A 163 11.47 -21.87 8.11
N VAL A 164 12.41 -22.83 8.13
CA VAL A 164 12.14 -24.26 8.40
C VAL A 164 11.65 -24.52 9.83
N LEU A 165 12.04 -23.68 10.79
CA LEU A 165 11.57 -23.75 12.18
C LEU A 165 10.12 -23.23 12.31
N GLU A 166 9.78 -22.16 11.59
CA GLU A 166 8.40 -21.67 11.46
C GLU A 166 7.51 -22.70 10.75
N ASP A 167 8.00 -23.38 9.70
CA ASP A 167 7.28 -24.49 9.04
C ASP A 167 7.04 -25.66 10.00
N TYR A 168 8.02 -25.99 10.85
CA TYR A 168 7.88 -27.01 11.89
C TYR A 168 6.84 -26.64 12.94
N PHE A 169 6.84 -25.38 13.41
CA PHE A 169 5.82 -24.88 14.32
C PHE A 169 4.43 -24.90 13.69
N GLU A 170 4.29 -24.58 12.40
CA GLU A 170 3.01 -24.66 11.69
C GLU A 170 2.46 -26.09 11.62
N ALA A 171 3.31 -27.08 11.35
CA ALA A 171 2.95 -28.49 11.40
C ALA A 171 2.51 -28.94 12.80
N GLU A 172 3.26 -28.58 13.84
CA GLU A 172 2.92 -28.93 15.24
C GLU A 172 1.62 -28.25 15.71
N LEU A 173 1.41 -26.98 15.38
CA LEU A 173 0.18 -26.24 15.69
C LEU A 173 -1.03 -26.81 14.94
N SER A 174 -0.84 -27.29 13.70
CA SER A 174 -1.87 -27.93 12.89
C SER A 174 -2.22 -29.35 13.37
N CYS A 175 -1.28 -30.05 14.00
CA CYS A 175 -1.53 -31.28 14.75
C CYS A 175 -2.06 -31.05 16.18
N GLY A 176 -2.35 -29.80 16.56
CA GLY A 176 -2.83 -29.47 17.91
C GLY A 176 -1.77 -29.60 19.02
N ARG A 177 -0.48 -29.80 18.73
CA ARG A 177 0.61 -29.99 19.71
C ARG A 177 1.19 -28.67 20.26
N HIS A 178 0.34 -27.65 20.40
CA HIS A 178 0.69 -26.28 20.80
C HIS A 178 1.48 -26.16 22.12
N HIS A 179 1.25 -27.06 23.08
CA HIS A 179 2.03 -27.11 24.33
C HIS A 179 3.49 -27.58 24.15
N ALA A 180 3.79 -28.39 23.13
CA ALA A 180 5.12 -28.97 22.93
C ALA A 180 6.13 -27.97 22.34
N VAL A 181 5.67 -27.10 21.43
CA VAL A 181 6.50 -26.09 20.74
C VAL A 181 6.65 -24.77 21.49
N LEU A 182 5.83 -24.52 22.53
CA LEU A 182 5.71 -23.20 23.16
C LEU A 182 7.06 -22.65 23.66
N GLY A 183 7.85 -23.45 24.37
CA GLY A 183 9.17 -23.06 24.88
C GLY A 183 10.29 -22.99 23.83
N GLU A 184 10.00 -23.28 22.57
CA GLU A 184 10.90 -23.02 21.43
C GLU A 184 10.43 -21.81 20.61
N LEU A 185 9.11 -21.63 20.45
CA LEU A 185 8.51 -20.39 19.96
C LEU A 185 8.89 -19.18 20.81
N GLU A 186 8.78 -19.26 22.14
CA GLU A 186 9.17 -18.19 23.08
C GLU A 186 10.65 -17.77 22.87
N ARG A 187 11.58 -18.74 22.80
CA ARG A 187 13.01 -18.49 22.50
C ARG A 187 13.26 -17.94 21.10
N THR A 188 12.49 -18.37 20.11
CA THR A 188 12.67 -17.95 18.70
C THR A 188 12.24 -16.50 18.51
N VAL A 189 11.12 -16.11 19.12
CA VAL A 189 10.61 -14.72 19.11
C VAL A 189 11.49 -13.80 19.94
N GLU A 190 11.97 -14.21 21.11
CA GLU A 190 12.90 -13.43 21.94
C GLU A 190 14.22 -13.11 21.20
N ALA A 191 14.71 -14.04 20.38
CA ALA A 191 15.90 -13.84 19.55
C ALA A 191 15.64 -13.12 18.20
N ASN A 192 14.38 -12.98 17.77
CA ASN A 192 14.00 -12.42 16.46
C ASN A 192 12.67 -11.63 16.57
N PRO A 193 12.60 -10.52 17.32
CA PRO A 193 11.34 -9.86 17.66
C PRO A 193 10.53 -9.34 16.47
N VAL A 194 11.19 -9.07 15.33
CA VAL A 194 10.57 -8.61 14.09
C VAL A 194 10.11 -9.74 13.14
N ARG A 195 10.30 -11.02 13.48
CA ARG A 195 9.81 -12.15 12.65
C ARG A 195 8.32 -12.44 12.91
N GLU A 196 7.46 -11.67 12.23
CA GLU A 196 6.01 -11.68 12.43
C GLU A 196 5.34 -13.06 12.35
N ARG A 197 5.83 -13.98 11.49
CA ARG A 197 5.30 -15.35 11.38
C ARG A 197 5.52 -16.16 12.66
N ALA A 198 6.74 -16.20 13.17
CA ALA A 198 7.04 -16.83 14.46
C ALA A 198 6.26 -16.18 15.62
N CYS A 199 6.10 -14.85 15.59
CA CYS A 199 5.30 -14.10 16.56
C CYS A 199 3.82 -14.50 16.54
N GLY A 200 3.22 -14.63 15.35
CA GLY A 200 1.84 -15.10 15.19
C GLY A 200 1.65 -16.55 15.63
N GLN A 201 2.61 -17.42 15.34
CA GLN A 201 2.61 -18.80 15.82
C GLN A 201 2.69 -18.88 17.35
N LEU A 202 3.50 -18.03 17.99
CA LEU A 202 3.55 -17.90 19.46
C LEU A 202 2.23 -17.37 20.03
N MET A 203 1.63 -16.35 19.42
CA MET A 203 0.31 -15.83 19.82
C MET A 203 -0.78 -16.91 19.75
N LEU A 204 -0.82 -17.70 18.68
CA LEU A 204 -1.77 -18.81 18.52
C LEU A 204 -1.51 -19.94 19.53
N ALA A 205 -0.24 -20.27 19.80
CA ALA A 205 0.14 -21.25 20.81
C ALA A 205 -0.32 -20.82 22.22
N LEU A 206 -0.01 -19.59 22.61
CA LEU A 206 -0.41 -19.00 23.89
C LEU A 206 -1.94 -18.95 24.03
N TYR A 207 -2.66 -18.51 23.01
CA TYR A 207 -4.13 -18.51 23.02
C TYR A 207 -4.71 -19.91 23.22
N ARG A 208 -4.19 -20.93 22.51
CA ARG A 208 -4.61 -22.34 22.65
C ARG A 208 -4.26 -22.94 24.02
N CYS A 209 -3.20 -22.46 24.68
CA CYS A 209 -2.89 -22.76 26.08
C CYS A 209 -3.77 -22.01 27.10
N GLY A 210 -4.75 -21.20 26.66
CA GLY A 210 -5.56 -20.33 27.53
C GLY A 210 -4.85 -19.05 28.01
N ARG A 211 -3.61 -18.80 27.58
CA ARG A 211 -2.77 -17.64 27.94
C ARG A 211 -3.08 -16.42 27.04
N GLN A 212 -4.36 -16.03 26.94
CA GLN A 212 -4.83 -14.95 26.04
C GLN A 212 -4.13 -13.60 26.30
N ALA A 213 -3.94 -13.22 27.56
CA ALA A 213 -3.26 -11.97 27.92
C ALA A 213 -1.79 -11.96 27.48
N ASP A 214 -1.10 -13.11 27.56
CA ASP A 214 0.28 -13.24 27.11
C ASP A 214 0.36 -13.17 25.57
N ALA A 215 -0.60 -13.77 24.86
CA ALA A 215 -0.69 -13.67 23.40
C ALA A 215 -0.86 -12.20 22.94
N LEU A 216 -1.74 -11.44 23.58
CA LEU A 216 -1.90 -10.02 23.28
C LEU A 216 -0.67 -9.19 23.70
N THR A 217 0.06 -9.61 24.74
CA THR A 217 1.34 -9.00 25.13
C THR A 217 2.43 -9.22 24.08
N VAL A 218 2.49 -10.38 23.42
CA VAL A 218 3.40 -10.63 22.29
C VAL A 218 3.11 -9.65 21.14
N PHE A 219 1.84 -9.47 20.76
CA PHE A 219 1.47 -8.50 19.72
C PHE A 219 1.98 -7.08 20.05
N SER A 220 1.76 -6.60 21.27
CA SER A 220 2.20 -5.27 21.69
C SER A 220 3.72 -5.09 21.65
N ARG A 221 4.50 -6.13 22.03
CA ARG A 221 5.97 -6.10 21.95
C ARG A 221 6.48 -6.05 20.52
N VAL A 222 5.92 -6.88 19.65
CA VAL A 222 6.31 -6.98 18.23
C VAL A 222 5.96 -5.70 17.48
N ARG A 223 4.80 -5.11 17.77
CA ARG A 223 4.43 -3.78 17.26
C ARG A 223 5.38 -2.68 17.74
N GLY A 224 5.87 -2.73 18.98
CA GLY A 224 6.92 -1.84 19.47
C GLY A 224 8.20 -1.97 18.64
N ALA A 225 8.76 -3.19 18.57
CA ALA A 225 9.99 -3.46 17.81
C ALA A 225 9.89 -3.07 16.32
N LEU A 226 8.79 -3.39 15.64
CA LEU A 226 8.61 -3.02 14.22
C LEU A 226 8.54 -1.49 14.00
N VAL A 227 7.89 -0.76 14.90
CA VAL A 227 7.79 0.71 14.82
C VAL A 227 9.12 1.38 15.20
N GLU A 228 9.81 0.88 16.22
CA GLU A 228 11.06 1.45 16.74
C GLU A 228 12.30 1.09 15.89
N GLU A 229 12.41 -0.15 15.42
CA GLU A 229 13.58 -0.62 14.63
C GLU A 229 13.44 -0.37 13.12
N LEU A 230 12.22 -0.44 12.58
CA LEU A 230 11.96 -0.42 11.13
C LEU A 230 11.00 0.69 10.65
N GLY A 231 10.30 1.38 11.56
CA GLY A 231 9.25 2.34 11.20
C GLY A 231 7.99 1.70 10.59
N LEU A 232 7.80 0.39 10.79
CA LEU A 232 6.72 -0.40 10.20
C LEU A 232 5.62 -0.73 11.22
N GLU A 233 4.38 -0.81 10.75
CA GLU A 233 3.25 -1.36 11.51
C GLU A 233 3.05 -2.85 11.16
N PRO A 234 2.64 -3.73 12.09
CA PRO A 234 2.51 -5.18 11.85
C PRO A 234 1.72 -5.57 10.60
N CYS A 235 2.03 -6.75 10.04
CA CYS A 235 1.35 -7.29 8.88
C CYS A 235 -0.14 -7.56 9.11
N ARG A 236 -0.87 -7.79 8.02
CA ARG A 236 -2.31 -8.07 8.05
C ARG A 236 -2.59 -9.33 8.86
N GLU A 237 -1.79 -10.36 8.68
CA GLU A 237 -1.94 -11.70 9.26
C GLU A 237 -1.84 -11.62 10.80
N LEU A 238 -0.86 -10.87 11.32
CA LEU A 238 -0.64 -10.69 12.74
C LEU A 238 -1.73 -9.82 13.39
N LYS A 239 -2.21 -8.78 12.68
CA LYS A 239 -3.37 -7.95 13.09
C LYS A 239 -4.68 -8.75 13.08
N SER A 240 -4.92 -9.57 12.05
CA SER A 240 -6.09 -10.44 11.96
C SER A 240 -6.10 -11.49 13.07
N LEU A 241 -4.95 -12.07 13.41
CA LEU A 241 -4.83 -12.97 14.55
C LEU A 241 -5.09 -12.24 15.88
N GLN A 242 -4.58 -11.02 16.08
CA GLN A 242 -4.91 -10.21 17.25
C GLN A 242 -6.42 -9.98 17.38
N HIS A 243 -7.09 -9.62 16.29
CA HIS A 243 -8.55 -9.42 16.28
C HIS A 243 -9.31 -10.71 16.60
N ALA A 244 -8.95 -11.83 15.98
CA ALA A 244 -9.56 -13.14 16.24
C ALA A 244 -9.37 -13.61 17.69
N ILE A 245 -8.23 -13.28 18.31
CA ILE A 245 -7.94 -13.55 19.73
C ILE A 245 -8.79 -12.65 20.66
N LEU A 246 -9.13 -11.42 20.23
CA LEU A 246 -10.01 -10.50 20.98
C LEU A 246 -11.50 -10.86 20.84
N THR A 247 -11.93 -11.38 19.70
CA THR A 247 -13.33 -11.78 19.44
C THR A 247 -13.64 -13.22 19.83
N HIS A 248 -12.64 -14.00 20.27
CA HIS A 248 -12.73 -15.44 20.52
C HIS A 248 -13.24 -16.23 19.30
N ASP A 249 -12.69 -15.94 18.13
CA ASP A 249 -13.07 -16.59 16.87
C ASP A 249 -12.90 -18.13 16.97
N GLN A 250 -13.95 -18.85 16.61
CA GLN A 250 -13.99 -20.31 16.69
C GLN A 250 -12.93 -20.97 15.80
N THR A 251 -12.53 -20.32 14.70
CA THR A 251 -11.49 -20.82 13.77
C THR A 251 -10.09 -20.92 14.41
N LEU A 252 -9.81 -20.15 15.48
CA LEU A 252 -8.57 -20.30 16.24
C LEU A 252 -8.54 -21.60 17.06
N THR A 253 -9.72 -22.14 17.39
CA THR A 253 -9.86 -23.34 18.21
C THR A 253 -9.50 -24.57 17.39
N TYR A 254 -8.51 -25.35 17.83
CA TYR A 254 -8.31 -26.67 17.26
C TYR A 254 -9.47 -27.58 17.70
N PRO A 255 -10.23 -28.20 16.79
CA PRO A 255 -11.30 -29.12 17.16
C PRO A 255 -10.68 -30.31 17.92
N PRO A 256 -11.13 -30.66 19.12
CA PRO A 256 -10.47 -31.66 19.93
C PRO A 256 -10.53 -33.04 19.26
N ALA A 257 -9.36 -33.55 18.87
CA ALA A 257 -9.14 -34.91 18.38
C ALA A 257 -9.41 -35.91 19.51
N GLY A 258 -10.70 -36.15 19.78
CA GLY A 258 -11.19 -36.79 20.99
C GLY A 258 -12.69 -36.65 21.23
N ALA A 259 -13.43 -35.86 20.44
CA ALA A 259 -14.89 -35.76 20.50
C ALA A 259 -15.64 -36.98 19.89
N LEU A 260 -15.12 -38.20 20.08
CA LEU A 260 -15.90 -39.42 19.89
C LEU A 260 -16.97 -39.52 21.00
N THR A 261 -18.04 -38.77 20.81
CA THR A 261 -19.25 -38.88 21.62
C THR A 261 -19.88 -40.24 21.34
N THR A 262 -19.49 -41.22 22.15
CA THR A 262 -20.05 -42.58 22.13
C THR A 262 -21.47 -42.54 22.67
N ILE A 263 -22.41 -42.12 21.81
CA ILE A 263 -23.84 -42.31 22.02
C ILE A 263 -24.06 -43.82 22.21
N PRO A 264 -24.46 -44.29 23.40
CA PRO A 264 -24.65 -45.73 23.60
C PRO A 264 -25.91 -46.15 22.84
N ALA A 265 -25.72 -46.90 21.75
CA ALA A 265 -26.82 -47.48 20.99
C ALA A 265 -27.49 -48.60 21.81
N GLN A 266 -28.34 -48.23 22.76
CA GLN A 266 -29.13 -49.19 23.53
C GLN A 266 -30.22 -49.81 22.65
N VAL A 267 -29.86 -50.95 22.07
CA VAL A 267 -30.77 -51.93 21.48
C VAL A 267 -31.92 -52.19 22.45
N GLY A 268 -33.16 -52.08 21.96
CA GLY A 268 -34.34 -52.21 22.78
C GLY A 268 -34.49 -53.60 23.42
N ARG A 269 -34.86 -53.63 24.70
CA ARG A 269 -35.53 -54.76 25.34
C ARG A 269 -36.74 -54.28 26.12
N SER A 270 -37.91 -54.78 25.74
CA SER A 270 -39.15 -54.59 26.48
C SER A 270 -39.21 -55.57 27.66
N ALA A 271 -39.42 -55.08 28.89
CA ALA A 271 -40.06 -55.81 29.97
C ALA A 271 -40.45 -54.86 31.14
N GLU A 272 -41.72 -54.96 31.55
CA GLU A 272 -42.20 -54.99 32.95
C GLU A 272 -41.86 -53.85 33.94
N ALA A 273 -42.89 -53.06 34.27
CA ALA A 273 -43.40 -52.63 35.60
C ALA A 273 -42.41 -52.40 36.80
N GLU A 274 -42.54 -51.36 37.64
CA GLU A 274 -43.74 -50.99 38.42
C GLU A 274 -43.78 -49.53 38.95
N ARG A 275 -45.01 -49.07 39.29
CA ARG A 275 -45.48 -48.17 40.38
C ARG A 275 -44.55 -47.09 41.01
N GLY A 276 -45.15 -45.90 41.21
CA GLY A 276 -44.88 -45.01 42.37
C GLY A 276 -43.90 -43.84 42.10
N ALA A 277 -44.30 -42.60 41.85
CA ALA A 277 -45.23 -41.69 42.54
C ALA A 277 -44.77 -41.15 43.92
N ARG A 278 -44.03 -40.02 43.91
CA ARG A 278 -44.43 -38.78 44.63
C ARG A 278 -43.56 -37.58 44.26
N ALA A 279 -44.12 -36.38 44.43
CA ALA A 279 -43.47 -35.10 44.19
C ALA A 279 -43.06 -34.39 45.51
N VAL A 280 -42.17 -33.41 45.41
CA VAL A 280 -41.94 -32.35 46.41
C VAL A 280 -42.04 -31.00 45.69
N VAL A 281 -42.40 -29.94 46.41
CA VAL A 281 -43.08 -28.74 45.87
C VAL A 281 -42.32 -27.44 46.19
N LEU A 282 -42.43 -26.46 45.28
CA LEU A 282 -41.92 -25.09 45.41
C LEU A 282 -42.80 -24.20 46.31
N PRO A 283 -42.21 -23.19 46.97
CA PRO A 283 -42.69 -21.81 46.97
C PRO A 283 -41.77 -20.93 46.08
N GLY A 284 -42.17 -19.82 45.48
CA GLY A 284 -43.26 -18.88 45.79
C GLY A 284 -42.67 -17.62 46.45
N SER A 285 -42.96 -16.37 46.06
CA SER A 285 -43.89 -15.85 45.03
C SER A 285 -43.62 -14.35 44.74
N GLY A 286 -43.83 -13.86 43.51
CA GLY A 286 -43.77 -12.42 43.19
C GLY A 286 -44.10 -12.07 41.73
N ARG A 287 -44.90 -11.00 41.51
CA ARG A 287 -45.42 -10.50 40.20
C ARG A 287 -46.11 -9.14 40.45
N PRO A 288 -46.55 -8.36 39.42
CA PRO A 288 -46.11 -8.28 38.01
C PRO A 288 -45.91 -6.82 37.49
N VAL A 289 -45.19 -6.64 36.37
CA VAL A 289 -45.46 -5.57 35.37
C VAL A 289 -45.24 -6.16 33.97
N ALA A 290 -45.97 -5.64 32.97
CA ALA A 290 -45.98 -6.02 31.55
C ALA A 290 -46.36 -4.74 30.73
N PRO A 291 -46.36 -4.71 29.38
CA PRO A 291 -46.09 -5.77 28.38
C PRO A 291 -44.77 -5.44 27.60
N LEU A 292 -44.49 -5.71 26.32
CA LEU A 292 -45.23 -6.32 25.20
C LEU A 292 -44.23 -6.90 24.18
N ALA A 293 -44.35 -8.17 23.78
CA ALA A 293 -43.58 -8.74 22.66
C ALA A 293 -44.23 -10.02 22.09
N GLY A 294 -44.22 -10.14 20.75
CA GLY A 294 -44.60 -11.35 20.00
C GLY A 294 -45.38 -11.03 18.71
N PRO A 295 -45.39 -11.92 17.69
CA PRO A 295 -44.72 -13.22 17.63
C PRO A 295 -43.40 -13.20 16.83
N HIS A 296 -42.50 -14.15 17.11
CA HIS A 296 -41.49 -14.54 16.11
C HIS A 296 -42.16 -15.40 15.03
N LEU A 297 -42.21 -14.91 13.79
CA LEU A 297 -42.57 -15.75 12.65
C LEU A 297 -41.34 -16.57 12.22
N VAL A 298 -41.40 -17.89 12.41
CA VAL A 298 -40.40 -18.81 11.86
C VAL A 298 -40.67 -19.00 10.36
N VAL A 299 -39.70 -18.66 9.52
CA VAL A 299 -39.69 -19.01 8.10
C VAL A 299 -38.46 -19.90 7.85
N PRO A 300 -38.62 -21.12 7.30
CA PRO A 300 -37.52 -22.07 7.11
C PRO A 300 -36.85 -21.92 5.74
N GLY A 301 -35.68 -22.56 5.59
CA GLY A 301 -35.17 -22.98 4.28
C GLY A 301 -33.94 -22.24 3.78
N ALA A 302 -32.76 -22.65 4.25
CA ALA A 302 -31.55 -22.53 3.42
C ALA A 302 -31.63 -23.56 2.30
N VAL A 303 -31.55 -23.13 1.04
CA VAL A 303 -31.46 -24.00 -0.15
C VAL A 303 -30.35 -23.47 -1.03
N ALA A 304 -29.38 -24.34 -1.36
CA ALA A 304 -28.26 -24.00 -2.23
C ALA A 304 -28.51 -24.49 -3.66
N LEU A 305 -28.44 -23.57 -4.63
CA LEU A 305 -28.32 -23.81 -6.08
C LEU A 305 -27.35 -22.71 -6.59
N SER A 306 -26.28 -22.96 -7.35
CA SER A 306 -26.03 -23.99 -8.37
C SER A 306 -27.00 -23.88 -9.55
N GLY A 307 -26.76 -22.89 -10.40
CA GLY A 307 -27.61 -22.57 -11.55
C GLY A 307 -27.11 -23.17 -12.87
N ALA A 308 -27.85 -24.11 -13.43
CA ALA A 308 -27.76 -24.50 -14.84
C ALA A 308 -29.04 -25.22 -15.29
N ALA A 309 -29.78 -24.68 -16.28
CA ALA A 309 -30.52 -25.42 -17.30
C ALA A 309 -31.37 -24.51 -18.22
N THR A 310 -30.90 -24.32 -19.46
CA THR A 310 -31.58 -24.76 -20.71
C THR A 310 -33.02 -24.34 -21.05
N ALA A 311 -33.25 -24.04 -22.33
CA ALA A 311 -34.57 -24.14 -22.98
C ALA A 311 -34.51 -24.91 -24.32
N LEU A 312 -35.11 -26.11 -24.35
CA LEU A 312 -35.70 -26.83 -25.50
C LEU A 312 -34.75 -27.27 -26.66
N ALA A 313 -34.97 -28.38 -27.38
CA ALA A 313 -36.12 -29.29 -27.45
C ALA A 313 -35.74 -30.80 -27.60
N THR A 314 -36.76 -31.65 -27.55
CA THR A 314 -36.83 -33.14 -27.58
C THR A 314 -37.09 -33.73 -28.98
N PRO A 315 -37.20 -35.07 -29.20
CA PRO A 315 -36.56 -36.25 -28.55
C PRO A 315 -36.09 -37.35 -29.55
N GLU A 316 -35.39 -38.40 -29.08
CA GLU A 316 -35.83 -39.83 -29.21
C GLU A 316 -34.92 -40.82 -28.43
N ALA A 317 -35.36 -42.08 -28.29
CA ALA A 317 -34.73 -43.17 -27.53
C ALA A 317 -35.34 -44.53 -28.02
N PRO A 318 -35.03 -45.74 -27.46
CA PRO A 318 -34.01 -46.13 -26.46
C PRO A 318 -33.19 -47.41 -26.83
N ALA A 319 -32.21 -47.82 -26.01
CA ALA A 319 -31.93 -49.24 -25.67
C ALA A 319 -30.89 -49.42 -24.53
N ARG A 320 -30.96 -50.57 -23.85
CA ARG A 320 -30.02 -51.17 -22.87
C ARG A 320 -29.63 -52.59 -23.38
N PRO A 321 -28.72 -53.40 -22.78
CA PRO A 321 -28.00 -53.26 -21.49
C PRO A 321 -26.46 -53.54 -21.55
N ALA A 322 -25.83 -53.63 -20.37
CA ALA A 322 -24.49 -54.19 -20.09
C ALA A 322 -24.57 -55.76 -19.90
N PRO A 323 -23.60 -56.53 -19.35
CA PRO A 323 -22.40 -56.20 -18.54
C PRO A 323 -21.11 -57.03 -18.83
N ASP A 324 -20.19 -57.05 -17.85
CA ASP A 324 -19.03 -57.95 -17.61
C ASP A 324 -17.83 -57.89 -18.58
N GLY A 325 -16.59 -58.22 -18.16
CA GLY A 325 -16.11 -58.46 -16.78
C GLY A 325 -14.80 -59.27 -16.70
N GLY A 326 -13.79 -58.78 -15.95
CA GLY A 326 -12.51 -59.46 -15.70
C GLY A 326 -11.56 -59.59 -16.92
N GLN A 327 -10.36 -60.18 -16.81
CA GLN A 327 -9.50 -60.41 -15.64
C GLN A 327 -8.07 -60.79 -16.12
N ASP A 328 -7.07 -60.56 -15.26
CA ASP A 328 -5.72 -61.19 -15.22
C ASP A 328 -4.78 -61.13 -16.45
N GLY A 329 -3.48 -61.39 -16.23
CA GLY A 329 -2.52 -61.77 -17.29
C GLY A 329 -1.13 -61.11 -17.23
N ASP A 330 -0.23 -61.65 -16.41
CA ASP A 330 1.20 -61.28 -16.37
C ASP A 330 2.04 -61.89 -17.51
N GLU A 331 3.34 -61.51 -17.51
CA GLU A 331 4.51 -62.14 -18.14
C GLU A 331 4.98 -61.62 -19.51
N HIS A 332 6.28 -61.57 -19.86
CA HIS A 332 7.59 -61.41 -19.20
C HIS A 332 8.66 -61.63 -20.33
N GLY A 333 9.88 -61.10 -20.20
CA GLY A 333 11.00 -61.33 -21.16
C GLY A 333 11.05 -60.27 -22.27
N ASP A 334 12.00 -59.33 -22.28
CA ASP A 334 13.48 -59.44 -22.45
C ASP A 334 13.91 -59.77 -23.90
N GLY A 335 14.85 -58.98 -24.44
CA GLY A 335 15.18 -58.96 -25.88
C GLY A 335 16.16 -57.85 -26.27
N ARG A 336 17.45 -58.06 -26.02
CA ARG A 336 18.51 -57.04 -26.19
C ARG A 336 18.86 -56.64 -27.64
N ALA A 337 18.73 -55.34 -27.91
CA ALA A 337 19.76 -54.41 -28.42
C ALA A 337 20.46 -54.58 -29.80
N ARG A 338 20.55 -53.43 -30.51
CA ARG A 338 21.49 -53.04 -31.61
C ARG A 338 21.28 -53.74 -32.98
N ALA A 339 21.57 -53.11 -34.13
CA ALA A 339 21.77 -51.70 -34.54
C ALA A 339 21.84 -51.64 -36.10
N VAL A 340 22.31 -50.52 -36.67
CA VAL A 340 22.87 -50.33 -38.06
C VAL A 340 21.97 -49.64 -39.12
N GLU A 341 22.30 -48.35 -39.33
CA GLU A 341 22.38 -47.57 -40.59
C GLU A 341 21.18 -47.15 -41.48
N ALA A 342 21.45 -46.01 -42.14
CA ALA A 342 20.91 -45.48 -43.39
C ALA A 342 19.47 -44.88 -43.43
N ALA A 343 19.43 -43.62 -43.86
CA ALA A 343 18.25 -42.88 -44.31
C ALA A 343 18.38 -42.61 -45.84
N PRO A 344 17.43 -41.93 -46.51
CA PRO A 344 16.08 -41.52 -46.10
C PRO A 344 14.98 -42.04 -47.06
N VAL A 345 13.71 -41.89 -46.65
CA VAL A 345 12.57 -41.85 -47.58
C VAL A 345 11.66 -40.72 -47.16
N GLU A 346 11.53 -39.69 -47.99
CA GLU A 346 10.54 -38.63 -47.81
C GLU A 346 9.16 -39.11 -48.27
N VAL A 347 8.16 -38.97 -47.40
CA VAL A 347 6.74 -38.92 -47.79
C VAL A 347 6.17 -37.65 -47.17
N GLY A 348 5.53 -36.81 -47.98
CA GLY A 348 5.23 -35.42 -47.62
C GLY A 348 4.35 -35.28 -46.38
N GLY A 349 4.80 -34.47 -45.42
CA GLY A 349 4.05 -34.19 -44.20
C GLY A 349 2.97 -33.13 -44.41
N VAL A 350 1.80 -33.36 -43.81
CA VAL A 350 0.80 -32.33 -43.49
C VAL A 350 0.33 -32.58 -42.05
N ASP A 351 1.19 -32.24 -41.09
CA ASP A 351 0.86 -32.08 -39.67
C ASP A 351 1.85 -31.07 -39.09
N GLY A 352 1.62 -29.78 -39.41
CA GLY A 352 2.19 -28.69 -38.63
C GLY A 352 1.38 -28.53 -37.34
N PRO A 353 1.98 -28.07 -36.22
CA PRO A 353 1.19 -27.64 -35.08
C PRO A 353 0.18 -26.57 -35.53
N PRO A 354 -1.02 -26.49 -34.92
CA PRO A 354 -1.97 -25.43 -35.23
C PRO A 354 -1.28 -24.07 -35.01
N PRO A 355 -1.55 -23.08 -35.88
CA PRO A 355 -0.89 -21.78 -35.78
C PRO A 355 -1.15 -21.15 -34.41
N ASP A 356 -0.09 -20.65 -33.77
CA ASP A 356 -0.16 -19.83 -32.56
C ASP A 356 -1.13 -18.67 -32.82
N ASP A 357 -2.33 -18.72 -32.25
CA ASP A 357 -3.34 -17.68 -32.48
C ASP A 357 -3.04 -16.47 -31.59
N GLU A 358 -2.07 -15.66 -32.04
CA GLU A 358 -1.52 -14.51 -31.29
C GLU A 358 -2.60 -13.48 -30.87
N ARG A 359 -3.78 -13.55 -31.49
CA ARG A 359 -5.00 -12.79 -31.12
C ARG A 359 -5.48 -13.02 -29.67
N PHE A 360 -4.98 -14.05 -28.98
CA PHE A 360 -5.32 -14.32 -27.57
C PHE A 360 -4.13 -14.24 -26.58
N ARG A 361 -3.04 -13.55 -26.96
CA ARG A 361 -2.00 -13.12 -25.99
C ARG A 361 -2.39 -11.74 -25.41
N PRO A 362 -2.94 -11.64 -24.18
CA PRO A 362 -3.21 -10.34 -23.58
C PRO A 362 -1.89 -9.58 -23.39
N SER A 363 -1.86 -8.30 -23.78
CA SER A 363 -0.71 -7.42 -23.51
C SER A 363 -0.66 -7.09 -22.02
N VAL A 364 -0.03 -7.97 -21.23
CA VAL A 364 0.03 -7.82 -19.77
C VAL A 364 0.86 -6.61 -19.39
N VAL A 365 0.19 -5.46 -19.26
CA VAL A 365 0.77 -4.28 -18.61
C VAL A 365 1.18 -4.70 -17.19
N PRO A 366 2.45 -4.52 -16.80
CA PRO A 366 2.90 -4.95 -15.47
C PRO A 366 2.13 -4.16 -14.40
N ALA A 367 1.69 -4.86 -13.36
CA ALA A 367 1.11 -4.20 -12.20
C ALA A 367 2.21 -3.46 -11.44
N GLN A 368 1.91 -2.24 -10.98
CA GLN A 368 2.82 -1.36 -10.28
C GLN A 368 2.36 -1.21 -8.83
N HIS A 369 3.28 -1.29 -7.88
CA HIS A 369 3.00 -0.80 -6.52
C HIS A 369 2.87 0.72 -6.57
N ARG A 370 1.75 1.24 -6.06
CA ARG A 370 1.46 2.67 -5.94
C ARG A 370 0.76 2.95 -4.61
N HIS A 371 1.15 4.05 -3.97
CA HIS A 371 0.42 4.66 -2.86
C HIS A 371 -0.84 5.37 -3.37
N VAL A 372 -1.96 4.64 -3.37
CA VAL A 372 -3.25 5.11 -3.91
C VAL A 372 -4.19 5.56 -2.80
N SER A 373 -5.17 6.38 -3.16
CA SER A 373 -6.37 6.58 -2.31
C SER A 373 -7.59 5.98 -2.98
N VAL A 374 -8.33 5.17 -2.20
CA VAL A 374 -9.54 4.45 -2.65
C VAL A 374 -10.75 5.10 -2.00
N LEU A 375 -11.66 5.63 -2.82
CA LEU A 375 -12.98 6.11 -2.43
C LEU A 375 -14.01 5.03 -2.78
N MET A 376 -14.82 4.62 -1.82
CA MET A 376 -16.05 3.88 -2.09
C MET A 376 -17.27 4.68 -1.65
N VAL A 377 -18.28 4.73 -2.51
CA VAL A 377 -19.59 5.37 -2.25
C VAL A 377 -20.67 4.29 -2.34
N HIS A 378 -21.55 4.24 -1.35
CA HIS A 378 -22.75 3.39 -1.37
C HIS A 378 -24.00 4.26 -1.37
N SER A 379 -24.83 4.12 -2.39
CA SER A 379 -26.05 4.90 -2.58
C SER A 379 -27.29 4.13 -2.12
N THR A 380 -28.06 4.73 -1.22
CA THR A 380 -29.38 4.25 -0.81
C THR A 380 -30.44 5.13 -1.49
N ILE A 381 -31.50 4.50 -2.01
CA ILE A 381 -32.55 5.18 -2.78
C ILE A 381 -33.90 4.78 -2.20
N GLU A 382 -34.67 5.78 -1.77
CA GLU A 382 -36.09 5.66 -1.43
C GLU A 382 -36.92 6.13 -2.65
N LEU A 383 -37.77 5.24 -3.16
CA LEU A 383 -38.60 5.41 -4.37
C LEU A 383 -39.97 4.79 -4.10
N ASP A 384 -41.04 5.50 -4.47
CA ASP A 384 -42.43 5.02 -4.38
C ASP A 384 -42.84 4.14 -5.59
N ASP A 385 -42.06 4.15 -6.68
CA ASP A 385 -42.29 3.37 -7.90
C ASP A 385 -40.97 2.78 -8.43
N ASP A 386 -40.95 1.48 -8.70
CA ASP A 386 -39.79 0.76 -9.25
C ASP A 386 -39.59 1.01 -10.77
N ALA A 387 -40.61 1.53 -11.48
CA ALA A 387 -40.57 1.67 -12.94
C ALA A 387 -39.38 2.50 -13.46
N ASN A 388 -38.97 3.54 -12.73
CA ASN A 388 -37.87 4.44 -13.10
C ASN A 388 -36.54 4.11 -12.37
N ARG A 389 -36.45 2.98 -11.66
CA ARG A 389 -35.34 2.68 -10.73
C ARG A 389 -33.98 2.63 -11.43
N PHE A 390 -33.91 2.14 -12.66
CA PHE A 390 -32.67 2.07 -13.45
C PHE A 390 -32.20 3.45 -13.90
N ASP A 391 -33.08 4.29 -14.47
CA ASP A 391 -32.74 5.65 -14.89
C ASP A 391 -32.24 6.51 -13.72
N VAL A 392 -32.82 6.33 -12.53
CA VAL A 392 -32.35 7.00 -11.29
C VAL A 392 -30.98 6.47 -10.84
N LEU A 393 -30.74 5.16 -10.92
CA LEU A 393 -29.43 4.56 -10.61
C LEU A 393 -28.33 5.04 -11.57
N ASP A 394 -28.60 5.09 -12.87
CA ASP A 394 -27.64 5.59 -13.88
C ASP A 394 -27.39 7.09 -13.73
N GLY A 395 -28.42 7.88 -13.39
CA GLY A 395 -28.27 9.30 -13.03
C GLY A 395 -27.36 9.50 -11.80
N ILE A 396 -27.57 8.73 -10.73
CA ILE A 396 -26.71 8.76 -9.54
C ILE A 396 -25.28 8.32 -9.88
N ALA A 397 -25.10 7.26 -10.67
CA ALA A 397 -23.79 6.79 -11.12
C ALA A 397 -23.06 7.84 -11.98
N ALA A 398 -23.80 8.63 -12.79
CA ALA A 398 -23.25 9.76 -13.52
C ALA A 398 -22.82 10.91 -12.59
N THR A 399 -23.64 11.29 -11.59
CA THR A 399 -23.26 12.31 -10.60
C THR A 399 -22.06 11.89 -9.75
N ILE A 400 -21.96 10.62 -9.38
CA ILE A 400 -20.78 10.07 -8.68
C ILE A 400 -19.56 10.13 -9.60
N ARG A 401 -19.70 9.76 -10.87
CA ARG A 401 -18.62 9.82 -11.86
C ARG A 401 -18.10 11.24 -12.09
N GLU A 402 -18.99 12.20 -12.38
CA GLU A 402 -18.63 13.62 -12.48
C GLU A 402 -17.95 14.09 -11.17
N GLY A 403 -18.50 13.73 -10.01
CA GLY A 403 -17.89 14.06 -8.71
C GLY A 403 -16.49 13.49 -8.46
N VAL A 404 -16.16 12.32 -9.04
CA VAL A 404 -14.84 11.68 -8.96
C VAL A 404 -13.85 12.28 -9.97
N GLU A 405 -14.28 12.40 -11.22
CA GLU A 405 -13.47 12.88 -12.35
C GLU A 405 -13.15 14.38 -12.20
N TYR A 406 -14.06 15.15 -11.58
CA TYR A 406 -13.83 16.51 -11.10
C TYR A 406 -12.58 16.56 -10.20
N PHE A 407 -12.50 15.80 -9.11
CA PHE A 407 -11.27 15.77 -8.29
C PHE A 407 -10.10 14.99 -8.92
N GLY A 408 -10.20 14.60 -10.20
CA GLY A 408 -9.18 13.91 -10.97
C GLY A 408 -8.86 12.50 -10.45
N GLY A 409 -9.85 11.82 -9.88
CA GLY A 409 -9.84 10.37 -9.72
C GLY A 409 -10.45 9.67 -10.93
N VAL A 410 -10.40 8.34 -10.94
CA VAL A 410 -11.01 7.49 -11.97
C VAL A 410 -11.97 6.51 -11.31
N VAL A 411 -13.19 6.39 -11.83
CA VAL A 411 -14.14 5.34 -11.42
C VAL A 411 -13.65 4.00 -11.95
N ALA A 412 -13.28 3.08 -11.05
CA ALA A 412 -12.71 1.78 -11.40
C ALA A 412 -13.78 0.68 -11.53
N ALA A 413 -14.88 0.77 -10.76
CA ALA A 413 -16.00 -0.16 -10.85
C ALA A 413 -17.30 0.44 -10.30
N CYS A 414 -18.44 0.06 -10.88
CA CYS A 414 -19.76 0.18 -10.28
C CYS A 414 -20.35 -1.23 -10.13
N ILE A 415 -20.77 -1.58 -8.91
CA ILE A 415 -21.33 -2.89 -8.57
C ILE A 415 -22.64 -2.65 -7.82
N GLY A 416 -23.76 -2.72 -8.55
CA GLY A 416 -25.08 -2.37 -8.02
C GLY A 416 -25.10 -0.92 -7.54
N SER A 417 -25.33 -0.69 -6.25
CA SER A 417 -25.32 0.65 -5.64
C SER A 417 -24.00 1.05 -4.97
N VAL A 418 -22.91 0.29 -5.20
CA VAL A 418 -21.56 0.67 -4.74
C VAL A 418 -20.71 1.11 -5.94
N THR A 419 -20.14 2.31 -5.86
CA THR A 419 -19.15 2.81 -6.80
C THR A 419 -17.78 2.90 -6.13
N MET A 420 -16.75 2.34 -6.77
CA MET A 420 -15.35 2.41 -6.35
C MET A 420 -14.56 3.33 -7.29
N ALA A 421 -13.84 4.27 -6.71
CA ALA A 421 -13.00 5.25 -7.38
C ALA A 421 -11.58 5.27 -6.80
N LEU A 422 -10.62 5.65 -7.64
CA LEU A 422 -9.19 5.59 -7.34
C LEU A 422 -8.48 6.87 -7.75
N PHE A 423 -7.56 7.32 -6.89
CA PHE A 423 -6.70 8.47 -7.07
C PHE A 423 -5.24 7.98 -7.07
N ASP A 424 -4.34 8.70 -7.76
CA ASP A 424 -3.00 8.28 -8.25
C ASP A 424 -2.97 7.55 -9.62
N VAL A 425 -4.06 7.58 -10.39
CA VAL A 425 -4.18 6.87 -11.68
C VAL A 425 -4.93 7.76 -12.69
N PRO A 426 -4.48 7.88 -13.96
CA PRO A 426 -3.27 7.29 -14.56
C PRO A 426 -1.96 7.97 -14.13
N ARG A 427 -1.99 9.29 -13.92
CA ARG A 427 -0.83 10.11 -13.53
C ARG A 427 -0.63 10.02 -12.01
N ARG A 428 0.63 9.97 -11.56
CA ARG A 428 0.98 10.12 -10.13
C ARG A 428 0.76 11.58 -9.74
N MET A 429 0.16 11.83 -8.59
CA MET A 429 -0.24 13.20 -8.19
C MET A 429 -0.07 13.40 -6.68
N ASP A 430 0.34 14.60 -6.28
CA ASP A 430 0.45 14.92 -4.86
C ASP A 430 -0.97 15.13 -4.24
N ASN A 431 -1.08 15.01 -2.91
CA ASN A 431 -2.33 15.20 -2.16
C ASN A 431 -3.53 14.26 -2.51
N ASN A 432 -3.29 13.05 -3.03
CA ASN A 432 -4.35 12.07 -3.38
C ASN A 432 -5.39 11.81 -2.29
N ALA A 433 -4.97 11.71 -1.02
CA ALA A 433 -5.88 11.49 0.11
C ALA A 433 -6.86 12.66 0.30
N GLU A 434 -6.37 13.91 0.20
CA GLU A 434 -7.22 15.10 0.29
C GLU A 434 -8.21 15.17 -0.88
N ARG A 435 -7.76 14.88 -2.09
CA ARG A 435 -8.61 14.87 -3.30
C ARG A 435 -9.74 13.83 -3.20
N ALA A 436 -9.43 12.63 -2.71
CA ALA A 436 -10.41 11.57 -2.47
C ALA A 436 -11.44 11.94 -1.40
N VAL A 437 -11.01 12.59 -0.30
CA VAL A 437 -11.94 13.07 0.75
C VAL A 437 -12.78 14.26 0.27
N ARG A 438 -12.19 15.23 -0.44
CA ARG A 438 -12.94 16.33 -1.08
C ARG A 438 -14.00 15.78 -2.04
N ALA A 439 -13.69 14.74 -2.83
CA ALA A 439 -14.65 14.05 -3.69
C ALA A 439 -15.78 13.37 -2.92
N ALA A 440 -15.47 12.62 -1.86
CA ALA A 440 -16.45 11.95 -1.01
C ALA A 440 -17.49 12.93 -0.45
N LEU A 441 -17.01 14.05 0.09
CA LEU A 441 -17.86 15.15 0.58
C LEU A 441 -18.67 15.79 -0.55
N ALA A 442 -18.06 16.01 -1.71
CA ALA A 442 -18.75 16.58 -2.88
C ALA A 442 -19.94 15.73 -3.35
N ILE A 443 -19.75 14.42 -3.37
CA ILE A 443 -20.75 13.45 -3.81
C ILE A 443 -21.87 13.36 -2.78
N ARG A 444 -21.53 13.36 -1.49
CA ARG A 444 -22.49 13.42 -0.38
C ARG A 444 -23.31 14.71 -0.39
N ASP A 445 -22.67 15.86 -0.51
CA ASP A 445 -23.32 17.17 -0.40
C ASP A 445 -24.19 17.46 -1.65
N CYS A 446 -23.81 16.99 -2.84
CA CYS A 446 -24.64 17.08 -4.05
C CYS A 446 -25.82 16.08 -4.08
N LEU A 447 -25.66 14.88 -3.52
CA LEU A 447 -26.72 13.87 -3.40
C LEU A 447 -27.45 13.95 -2.05
N ALA A 448 -27.40 15.11 -1.39
CA ALA A 448 -28.03 15.31 -0.09
C ALA A 448 -29.57 15.38 -0.22
N PRO A 449 -30.33 14.70 0.67
CA PRO A 449 -31.77 14.53 0.55
C PRO A 449 -32.62 15.81 0.71
N GLU A 450 -32.00 16.91 1.15
CA GLU A 450 -32.64 18.22 1.31
C GLU A 450 -32.47 19.11 0.06
N LEU A 451 -31.64 18.67 -0.89
CA LEU A 451 -31.07 19.52 -1.94
C LEU A 451 -31.61 19.19 -3.34
N GLN A 452 -31.79 17.90 -3.68
CA GLN A 452 -32.35 17.46 -4.96
C GLN A 452 -33.19 16.17 -4.82
N SER A 453 -34.37 16.16 -5.44
CA SER A 453 -35.13 14.93 -5.69
C SER A 453 -34.85 14.43 -7.11
N VAL A 454 -33.89 13.51 -7.27
CA VAL A 454 -33.51 12.96 -8.59
C VAL A 454 -34.68 12.17 -9.16
N ALA A 455 -35.37 12.73 -10.15
CA ALA A 455 -36.65 12.23 -10.70
C ALA A 455 -37.73 11.90 -9.64
N GLY A 456 -37.71 12.60 -8.50
CA GLY A 456 -38.63 12.38 -7.37
C GLY A 456 -38.12 11.41 -6.30
N ALA A 457 -37.01 10.68 -6.55
CA ALA A 457 -36.39 9.82 -5.54
C ALA A 457 -35.72 10.62 -4.43
N ARG A 458 -35.72 10.08 -3.20
CA ARG A 458 -34.85 10.55 -2.13
C ARG A 458 -33.60 9.67 -2.11
N VAL A 459 -32.45 10.29 -2.39
CA VAL A 459 -31.14 9.63 -2.36
C VAL A 459 -30.46 9.98 -1.05
N VAL A 460 -29.78 9.01 -0.44
CA VAL A 460 -28.81 9.27 0.63
C VAL A 460 -27.60 8.37 0.42
N VAL A 461 -26.41 8.95 0.37
CA VAL A 461 -25.16 8.20 0.20
C VAL A 461 -24.39 8.09 1.51
N ARG A 462 -23.56 7.04 1.61
CA ARG A 462 -22.48 6.93 2.61
C ARG A 462 -21.17 6.62 1.91
N SER A 463 -20.05 7.04 2.48
CA SER A 463 -18.75 6.96 1.82
C SER A 463 -17.60 6.60 2.76
N ALA A 464 -16.61 5.92 2.20
CA ALA A 464 -15.35 5.60 2.87
C ALA A 464 -14.18 6.05 1.99
N VAL A 465 -13.11 6.57 2.61
CA VAL A 465 -11.82 6.80 1.94
C VAL A 465 -10.70 6.17 2.74
N THR A 466 -9.82 5.44 2.05
CA THR A 466 -8.60 4.85 2.61
C THR A 466 -7.42 5.15 1.70
N THR A 467 -6.21 5.07 2.25
CA THR A 467 -4.98 5.44 1.55
C THR A 467 -3.86 4.49 1.95
N GLY A 468 -3.07 4.03 0.98
CA GLY A 468 -1.93 3.13 1.20
C GLY A 468 -1.42 2.49 -0.08
N GLU A 469 -0.41 1.63 0.05
CA GLU A 469 0.18 0.88 -1.07
C GLU A 469 -0.77 -0.19 -1.62
N ALA A 470 -0.95 -0.21 -2.93
CA ALA A 470 -1.71 -1.22 -3.66
C ALA A 470 -1.05 -1.55 -5.02
N LEU A 471 -1.32 -2.76 -5.53
CA LEU A 471 -0.93 -3.19 -6.86
C LEU A 471 -1.96 -2.71 -7.89
N VAL A 472 -1.56 -1.73 -8.70
CA VAL A 472 -2.37 -1.08 -9.75
C VAL A 472 -1.96 -1.59 -11.12
N ARG A 473 -2.94 -1.98 -11.95
CA ARG A 473 -2.79 -2.10 -13.41
C ARG A 473 -3.78 -1.14 -14.07
N TYR A 474 -3.27 -0.26 -14.92
CA TYR A 474 -4.06 0.64 -15.76
C TYR A 474 -3.71 0.41 -17.22
N GLN A 475 -4.72 0.24 -18.07
CA GLN A 475 -4.56 0.13 -19.52
C GLN A 475 -5.63 0.99 -20.22
N SER A 476 -5.20 1.98 -20.99
CA SER A 476 -6.11 2.73 -21.85
C SER A 476 -6.49 1.88 -23.07
N THR A 477 -7.77 1.87 -23.42
CA THR A 477 -8.30 1.17 -24.61
C THR A 477 -9.29 2.06 -25.36
N GLU A 478 -9.59 1.73 -26.61
CA GLU A 478 -10.60 2.45 -27.42
C GLU A 478 -12.02 2.38 -26.83
N GLN A 479 -12.27 1.47 -25.87
CA GLN A 479 -13.55 1.31 -25.17
C GLN A 479 -13.52 1.88 -23.73
N GLY A 480 -12.44 2.58 -23.34
CA GLY A 480 -12.25 3.16 -22.01
C GLY A 480 -11.02 2.63 -21.28
N ALA A 481 -10.80 3.11 -20.05
CA ALA A 481 -9.69 2.66 -19.21
C ALA A 481 -10.04 1.35 -18.49
N GLN A 482 -9.28 0.28 -18.76
CA GLN A 482 -9.33 -0.92 -17.95
C GLN A 482 -8.40 -0.75 -16.74
N LEU A 483 -8.99 -0.61 -15.57
CA LEU A 483 -8.31 -0.40 -14.29
C LEU A 483 -8.59 -1.58 -13.36
N SER A 484 -7.55 -2.21 -12.84
CA SER A 484 -7.66 -3.15 -11.72
C SER A 484 -6.67 -2.82 -10.61
N VAL A 485 -7.13 -2.87 -9.37
CA VAL A 485 -6.33 -2.56 -8.18
C VAL A 485 -6.60 -3.61 -7.12
N ASN A 486 -5.52 -4.13 -6.53
CA ASN A 486 -5.56 -5.12 -5.46
C ASN A 486 -4.62 -4.69 -4.34
N GLY A 487 -5.08 -4.70 -3.09
CA GLY A 487 -4.25 -4.40 -1.93
C GLY A 487 -5.07 -3.97 -0.71
N PRO A 488 -4.42 -3.83 0.46
CA PRO A 488 -5.08 -3.51 1.72
C PRO A 488 -6.02 -2.30 1.70
N PRO A 489 -5.73 -1.18 0.98
CA PRO A 489 -6.66 -0.04 0.94
C PRO A 489 -8.04 -0.41 0.37
N VAL A 490 -8.13 -1.29 -0.63
CA VAL A 490 -9.43 -1.68 -1.21
C VAL A 490 -10.27 -2.46 -0.19
N GLU A 491 -9.64 -3.39 0.51
CA GLU A 491 -10.28 -4.24 1.53
C GLU A 491 -10.64 -3.43 2.79
N GLU A 492 -9.77 -2.51 3.21
CA GLU A 492 -10.04 -1.58 4.30
C GLU A 492 -11.21 -0.67 3.94
N CYS A 493 -11.25 -0.10 2.72
CA CYS A 493 -12.33 0.78 2.28
C CYS A 493 -13.68 0.07 2.28
N GLN A 494 -13.73 -1.18 1.81
CA GLN A 494 -14.93 -2.02 1.86
C GLN A 494 -15.36 -2.31 3.30
N SER A 495 -14.42 -2.63 4.19
CA SER A 495 -14.68 -2.89 5.62
C SER A 495 -15.21 -1.64 6.34
N VAL A 496 -14.61 -0.48 6.10
CA VAL A 496 -15.05 0.81 6.64
C VAL A 496 -16.46 1.14 6.14
N LEU A 497 -16.71 1.07 4.82
CA LEU A 497 -17.98 1.42 4.18
C LEU A 497 -19.19 0.70 4.79
N LEU A 498 -19.02 -0.56 5.20
CA LEU A 498 -20.07 -1.34 5.85
C LEU A 498 -20.52 -0.72 7.19
N GLY A 499 -19.59 -0.16 7.95
CA GLY A 499 -19.83 0.47 9.26
C GLY A 499 -20.32 1.91 9.21
N VAL A 500 -20.10 2.64 8.11
CA VAL A 500 -20.48 4.07 7.99
C VAL A 500 -22.01 4.24 8.06
N PRO A 501 -22.54 5.14 8.90
CA PRO A 501 -23.93 5.55 8.89
C PRO A 501 -24.38 6.18 7.56
N VAL A 502 -25.69 6.18 7.32
CA VAL A 502 -26.27 6.76 6.11
C VAL A 502 -26.15 8.29 6.17
N GLY A 503 -25.56 8.92 5.15
CA GLY A 503 -25.26 10.35 5.15
C GLY A 503 -23.87 10.72 5.69
N GLU A 504 -23.00 9.76 6.00
CA GLU A 504 -21.66 10.04 6.53
C GLU A 504 -20.50 9.69 5.58
N THR A 505 -19.33 10.26 5.90
CA THR A 505 -18.04 9.99 5.24
C THR A 505 -17.03 9.63 6.32
N TRP A 506 -16.49 8.41 6.29
CA TRP A 506 -15.44 7.98 7.23
C TRP A 506 -14.11 7.74 6.52
N VAL A 507 -13.01 7.86 7.25
CA VAL A 507 -11.65 7.65 6.74
C VAL A 507 -10.80 6.76 7.65
N SER A 508 -9.82 6.06 7.08
CA SER A 508 -8.84 5.32 7.88
C SER A 508 -7.84 6.24 8.57
N GLU A 509 -7.15 5.70 9.58
CA GLU A 509 -6.05 6.37 10.29
C GLU A 509 -5.01 6.96 9.32
N THR A 510 -4.64 6.22 8.26
CA THR A 510 -3.68 6.67 7.25
C THR A 510 -4.18 7.90 6.49
N THR A 511 -5.40 7.83 5.92
CA THR A 511 -6.02 8.96 5.23
C THR A 511 -6.22 10.16 6.15
N ARG A 512 -6.58 9.94 7.43
CA ARG A 512 -6.68 11.02 8.43
C ARG A 512 -5.34 11.70 8.70
N ARG A 513 -4.23 10.95 8.80
CA ARG A 513 -2.88 11.53 8.94
C ARG A 513 -2.46 12.32 7.69
N GLU A 514 -2.72 11.78 6.49
CA GLU A 514 -2.40 12.47 5.23
C GLU A 514 -3.29 13.69 4.93
N THR A 515 -4.37 13.89 5.68
CA THR A 515 -5.30 15.03 5.54
C THR A 515 -5.42 15.90 6.79
N GLU A 516 -4.60 15.65 7.83
CA GLU A 516 -4.74 16.27 9.16
C GLU A 516 -4.67 17.81 9.16
N PHE A 517 -3.99 18.41 8.16
CA PHE A 517 -3.88 19.86 8.04
C PHE A 517 -5.00 20.52 7.22
N THR A 518 -5.74 19.76 6.41
CA THR A 518 -6.75 20.27 5.46
C THR A 518 -8.17 19.73 5.68
N VAL A 519 -8.36 18.68 6.48
CA VAL A 519 -9.68 18.09 6.78
C VAL A 519 -9.96 18.13 8.29
N LEU A 520 -11.23 18.39 8.64
CA LEU A 520 -11.77 18.24 9.99
C LEU A 520 -12.38 16.85 10.13
N CYS A 521 -11.74 16.03 10.97
CA CYS A 521 -12.26 14.72 11.36
C CYS A 521 -12.26 14.59 12.88
N HIS A 522 -13.29 13.93 13.43
CA HIS A 522 -13.27 13.45 14.82
C HIS A 522 -13.15 11.92 14.86
N GLN A 523 -12.59 11.37 15.93
CA GLN A 523 -12.42 9.93 16.06
C GLN A 523 -13.76 9.26 16.41
N VAL A 524 -14.13 8.22 15.68
CA VAL A 524 -15.33 7.42 15.96
C VAL A 524 -15.01 6.38 17.03
N VAL A 525 -15.97 6.11 17.93
CA VAL A 525 -15.84 5.08 18.96
C VAL A 525 -16.08 3.69 18.36
N THR A 526 -15.06 3.17 17.67
CA THR A 526 -15.04 1.84 17.03
C THR A 526 -13.80 1.04 17.46
N PRO A 527 -13.79 -0.31 17.29
CA PRO A 527 -12.64 -1.15 17.66
C PRO A 527 -11.37 -0.91 16.82
N VAL A 528 -11.54 -0.31 15.64
CA VAL A 528 -10.48 0.15 14.73
C VAL A 528 -10.44 1.67 14.80
N ARG A 529 -9.27 2.31 14.65
CA ARG A 529 -9.19 3.78 14.59
C ARG A 529 -9.75 4.30 13.26
N LEU A 530 -11.04 4.65 13.27
CA LEU A 530 -11.74 5.30 12.17
C LEU A 530 -12.13 6.71 12.55
N TRP A 531 -12.20 7.59 11.56
CA TRP A 531 -12.44 9.01 11.76
C TRP A 531 -13.59 9.48 10.86
N GLN A 532 -14.60 10.14 11.43
CA GLN A 532 -15.71 10.72 10.69
C GLN A 532 -15.31 12.10 10.19
N VAL A 533 -15.54 12.36 8.90
CA VAL A 533 -15.22 13.63 8.26
C VAL A 533 -16.39 14.59 8.40
N GLU A 534 -16.19 15.65 9.17
CA GLU A 534 -17.12 16.77 9.27
C GLU A 534 -17.04 17.61 7.99
N GLY A 535 -15.83 17.84 7.49
CA GLY A 535 -15.58 18.38 6.15
C GLY A 535 -14.18 18.95 5.98
N VAL A 536 -13.96 19.67 4.88
CA VAL A 536 -12.69 20.37 4.62
C VAL A 536 -12.56 21.58 5.57
N ARG A 537 -11.35 21.86 6.05
CA ARG A 537 -11.04 23.16 6.65
C ARG A 537 -11.16 24.24 5.57
N PRO A 538 -11.69 25.44 5.88
CA PRO A 538 -11.49 26.60 5.01
C PRO A 538 -9.98 26.82 4.80
N GLU A 539 -9.58 27.42 3.68
CA GLU A 539 -8.17 27.69 3.33
C GLU A 539 -7.57 28.87 4.13
N ALA A 540 -7.99 29.00 5.39
CA ALA A 540 -7.25 29.70 6.44
C ALA A 540 -6.03 28.83 6.82
N PHE A 541 -4.92 29.04 6.11
CA PHE A 541 -3.64 28.39 6.41
C PHE A 541 -3.34 28.44 7.91
N PRO A 542 -2.93 27.32 8.55
CA PRO A 542 -2.66 27.31 9.98
C PRO A 542 -1.62 28.39 10.32
N HIS A 543 -2.03 29.37 11.13
CA HIS A 543 -1.22 30.54 11.47
C HIS A 543 -0.14 30.22 12.53
N GLN A 544 0.69 29.21 12.24
CA GLN A 544 1.83 28.80 13.06
C GLN A 544 3.12 28.95 12.22
N SER A 545 3.79 30.09 12.33
CA SER A 545 4.83 30.36 13.34
C SER A 545 6.25 29.98 12.92
N VAL A 546 6.46 29.33 11.77
CA VAL A 546 7.82 29.09 11.23
C VAL A 546 8.08 30.05 10.04
N PRO A 547 8.96 31.06 10.18
CA PRO A 547 9.34 31.94 9.08
C PRO A 547 9.82 31.17 7.85
N VAL A 548 9.61 31.72 6.66
CA VAL A 548 10.32 31.26 5.47
C VAL A 548 11.73 31.84 5.50
N VAL A 549 12.72 30.96 5.52
CA VAL A 549 14.14 31.30 5.51
C VAL A 549 14.66 31.24 4.07
N ASP A 550 15.55 32.16 3.71
CA ASP A 550 16.32 32.13 2.46
C ASP A 550 15.49 32.13 1.15
N ARG A 551 14.28 32.73 1.18
CA ARG A 551 13.42 33.01 0.01
C ARG A 551 13.03 34.49 -0.14
N GLU A 552 13.70 35.37 0.59
CA GLU A 552 13.37 36.80 0.64
C GLU A 552 13.53 37.49 -0.74
N PRO A 553 14.56 37.21 -1.57
CA PRO A 553 14.69 37.78 -2.91
C PRO A 553 13.54 37.38 -3.85
N GLU A 554 13.07 36.14 -3.79
CA GLU A 554 12.02 35.60 -4.66
C GLU A 554 10.63 36.12 -4.26
N LEU A 555 10.39 36.29 -2.96
CA LEU A 555 9.19 36.96 -2.44
C LEU A 555 9.16 38.45 -2.86
N GLU A 556 10.31 39.12 -2.83
CA GLU A 556 10.45 40.50 -3.33
C GLU A 556 10.30 40.60 -4.85
N LEU A 557 10.77 39.61 -5.61
CA LEU A 557 10.53 39.52 -7.06
C LEU A 557 9.04 39.40 -7.37
N LEU A 558 8.30 38.50 -6.70
CA LEU A 558 6.84 38.39 -6.84
C LEU A 558 6.13 39.70 -6.46
N ARG A 559 6.54 40.35 -5.36
CA ARG A 559 5.98 41.63 -4.91
C ARG A 559 6.23 42.75 -5.93
N GLY A 560 7.43 42.79 -6.52
CA GLY A 560 7.80 43.72 -7.59
C GLY A 560 6.98 43.50 -8.87
N LEU A 561 6.82 42.25 -9.31
CA LEU A 561 6.02 41.87 -10.48
C LEU A 561 4.53 42.16 -10.28
N MET A 562 3.98 41.90 -9.09
CA MET A 562 2.60 42.25 -8.75
C MET A 562 2.35 43.77 -8.81
N ASN A 563 3.22 44.58 -8.18
CA ASN A 563 3.09 46.03 -8.24
C ASN A 563 3.25 46.55 -9.69
N ARG A 564 4.20 46.01 -10.46
CA ARG A 564 4.37 46.32 -11.90
C ARG A 564 3.11 46.01 -12.70
N THR A 565 2.52 44.83 -12.50
CA THR A 565 1.28 44.37 -13.14
C THR A 565 0.10 45.29 -12.83
N ARG A 566 -0.03 45.71 -11.56
CA ARG A 566 -1.07 46.65 -11.11
C ARG A 566 -0.88 48.05 -11.70
N HIS A 567 0.35 48.55 -11.78
CA HIS A 567 0.66 49.87 -12.36
C HIS A 567 0.62 49.92 -13.90
N ARG A 568 0.84 48.79 -14.58
CA ARG A 568 0.79 48.70 -16.06
C ARG A 568 -0.55 48.25 -16.60
N THR A 569 -1.45 47.75 -15.75
CA THR A 569 -2.75 47.16 -16.12
C THR A 569 -2.62 46.21 -17.31
N SER A 570 -1.66 45.29 -17.22
CA SER A 570 -1.30 44.33 -18.25
C SER A 570 -1.17 42.93 -17.62
N PRO A 571 -1.79 41.87 -18.17
CA PRO A 571 -1.56 40.52 -17.70
C PRO A 571 -0.08 40.16 -17.62
N TYR A 572 0.29 39.35 -16.63
CA TYR A 572 1.66 38.90 -16.44
C TYR A 572 1.69 37.46 -15.89
N LEU A 573 2.44 36.56 -16.54
CA LEU A 573 2.68 35.20 -16.07
C LEU A 573 3.99 35.13 -15.29
N VAL A 574 3.99 34.42 -14.17
CA VAL A 574 5.18 34.05 -13.41
C VAL A 574 5.19 32.56 -13.20
N THR A 575 6.29 31.88 -13.54
CA THR A 575 6.47 30.45 -13.30
C THR A 575 7.52 30.22 -12.22
N VAL A 576 7.11 29.52 -11.16
CA VAL A 576 7.95 29.11 -10.03
C VAL A 576 8.31 27.63 -10.24
N LEU A 577 9.48 27.38 -10.81
CA LEU A 577 10.02 26.03 -10.95
C LEU A 577 10.66 25.56 -9.65
N GLY A 578 10.70 24.26 -9.44
CA GLY A 578 11.49 23.67 -8.36
C GLY A 578 11.16 22.22 -8.09
N GLU A 579 12.08 21.50 -7.47
CA GLU A 579 11.97 20.06 -7.23
C GLU A 579 10.83 19.67 -6.27
N ALA A 580 10.56 18.37 -6.18
CA ALA A 580 9.63 17.82 -5.19
C ALA A 580 10.07 18.20 -3.76
N GLY A 581 9.17 18.80 -2.97
CA GLY A 581 9.46 19.18 -1.59
C GLY A 581 10.52 20.28 -1.41
N VAL A 582 10.80 21.10 -2.44
CA VAL A 582 11.57 22.35 -2.27
C VAL A 582 10.76 23.47 -1.59
N GLY A 583 9.49 23.19 -1.25
CA GLY A 583 8.57 24.07 -0.56
C GLY A 583 7.81 25.05 -1.46
N LYS A 584 7.52 24.69 -2.72
CA LYS A 584 6.82 25.56 -3.70
C LYS A 584 5.50 26.10 -3.15
N THR A 585 4.60 25.22 -2.69
CA THR A 585 3.32 25.62 -2.09
C THR A 585 3.54 26.47 -0.84
N ARG A 586 4.50 26.13 0.04
CA ARG A 586 4.82 26.94 1.23
C ARG A 586 5.30 28.36 0.87
N PHE A 587 6.09 28.51 -0.19
CA PHE A 587 6.53 29.80 -0.72
C PHE A 587 5.36 30.64 -1.24
N LEU A 588 4.42 30.02 -1.99
CA LEU A 588 3.20 30.67 -2.44
C LEU A 588 2.28 31.09 -1.27
N VAL A 589 2.19 30.26 -0.22
CA VAL A 589 1.41 30.56 1.00
C VAL A 589 2.01 31.73 1.78
N GLU A 590 3.34 31.77 1.97
CA GLU A 590 3.98 32.92 2.64
C GLU A 590 3.87 34.20 1.80
N PHE A 591 3.96 34.11 0.46
CA PHE A 591 3.65 35.23 -0.41
C PHE A 591 2.21 35.72 -0.17
N GLN A 592 1.20 34.85 -0.28
CA GLN A 592 -0.20 35.20 -0.03
C GLN A 592 -0.38 35.84 1.34
N ARG A 593 0.20 35.26 2.39
CA ARG A 593 0.16 35.74 3.78
C ARG A 593 0.74 37.15 3.93
N ARG A 594 1.95 37.40 3.40
CA ARG A 594 2.59 38.73 3.38
C ARG A 594 1.80 39.75 2.56
N MET A 595 1.03 39.28 1.58
CA MET A 595 0.17 40.11 0.78
C MET A 595 -1.20 40.42 1.43
N VAL A 596 -1.62 39.72 2.50
CA VAL A 596 -2.87 40.06 3.22
C VAL A 596 -2.81 41.49 3.76
N GLY A 597 -3.71 42.36 3.28
CA GLY A 597 -3.81 43.76 3.71
C GLY A 597 -2.92 44.78 2.96
N HIS A 598 -2.10 44.36 1.98
CA HIS A 598 -1.25 45.29 1.22
C HIS A 598 -2.08 46.21 0.28
N PRO A 599 -1.69 47.48 -0.01
CA PRO A 599 -2.59 48.44 -0.68
C PRO A 599 -2.97 48.34 -2.18
N SER A 600 -2.51 47.48 -3.09
CA SER A 600 -1.58 46.35 -3.10
C SER A 600 -2.34 45.15 -3.65
N THR A 601 -2.83 44.31 -2.75
CA THR A 601 -3.52 43.05 -3.03
C THR A 601 -4.96 43.31 -3.39
N GLY A 602 -5.37 42.84 -4.58
CA GLY A 602 -6.76 42.87 -5.02
C GLY A 602 -7.50 41.59 -4.61
N GLN A 603 -8.20 40.98 -5.55
CA GLN A 603 -8.67 39.60 -5.39
C GLN A 603 -7.44 38.67 -5.41
N PHE A 604 -7.34 37.74 -4.45
CA PHE A 604 -6.39 36.63 -4.52
C PHE A 604 -7.21 35.35 -4.77
N VAL A 605 -6.77 34.54 -5.73
CA VAL A 605 -7.43 33.32 -6.18
C VAL A 605 -6.39 32.20 -6.21
N LEU A 606 -6.72 31.06 -5.63
CA LEU A 606 -5.98 29.82 -5.78
C LEU A 606 -6.82 28.84 -6.61
N ALA A 607 -6.15 28.11 -7.50
CA ALA A 607 -6.66 26.96 -8.20
C ALA A 607 -5.55 25.91 -8.30
N HIS A 608 -5.93 24.65 -8.50
CA HIS A 608 -5.02 23.51 -8.59
C HIS A 608 -5.09 22.93 -10.00
N ALA A 609 -3.99 22.41 -10.55
CA ALA A 609 -4.01 21.76 -11.87
C ALA A 609 -4.57 20.31 -11.87
N CYS A 610 -5.12 19.84 -10.75
CA CYS A 610 -5.26 18.42 -10.41
C CYS A 610 -6.52 17.69 -10.97
N TRP A 611 -6.81 17.87 -12.26
CA TRP A 611 -8.04 17.43 -12.93
C TRP A 611 -7.82 16.28 -13.93
N SER A 612 -8.90 15.65 -14.40
CA SER A 612 -8.87 14.75 -15.56
C SER A 612 -8.51 15.51 -16.85
N GLU A 613 -7.86 14.85 -17.82
CA GLU A 613 -7.43 15.52 -19.07
C GLU A 613 -8.58 16.11 -19.87
N GLN A 614 -9.79 15.52 -19.80
CA GLN A 614 -10.97 15.97 -20.54
C GLN A 614 -11.73 17.13 -19.87
N GLU A 615 -11.50 17.38 -18.57
CA GLU A 615 -12.17 18.47 -17.83
C GLU A 615 -11.21 19.54 -17.29
N ALA A 616 -9.89 19.40 -17.49
CA ALA A 616 -8.90 20.22 -16.78
C ALA A 616 -9.08 21.74 -16.92
N VAL A 617 -9.45 22.21 -18.11
CA VAL A 617 -9.75 23.63 -18.34
C VAL A 617 -11.10 24.03 -17.70
N ARG A 618 -12.12 23.16 -17.69
CA ARG A 618 -13.41 23.39 -17.03
C ARG A 618 -13.24 23.49 -15.50
N GLY A 619 -12.50 22.56 -14.90
CA GLY A 619 -12.24 22.51 -13.46
C GLY A 619 -11.51 23.73 -12.92
N VAL A 620 -10.37 24.09 -13.51
CA VAL A 620 -9.61 25.31 -13.14
C VAL A 620 -10.48 26.57 -13.29
N ARG A 621 -11.29 26.67 -14.36
CA ARG A 621 -12.24 27.79 -14.53
C ARG A 621 -13.32 27.82 -13.47
N ALA A 622 -13.78 26.67 -12.99
CA ALA A 622 -14.77 26.54 -11.92
C ALA A 622 -14.20 26.96 -10.56
N GLU A 623 -13.00 26.51 -10.18
CA GLU A 623 -12.32 26.96 -8.95
C GLU A 623 -12.10 28.48 -8.95
N ILE A 624 -11.55 29.03 -10.05
CA ILE A 624 -11.33 30.48 -10.19
C ILE A 624 -12.64 31.27 -10.06
N LEU A 625 -13.72 30.79 -10.69
CA LEU A 625 -15.02 31.44 -10.63
C LEU A 625 -15.63 31.37 -9.22
N ALA A 626 -15.57 30.20 -8.58
CA ALA A 626 -16.07 29.99 -7.22
C ALA A 626 -15.33 30.87 -6.21
N SER A 627 -14.00 30.89 -6.28
CA SER A 627 -13.12 31.74 -5.46
C SER A 627 -13.40 33.24 -5.66
N CYS A 628 -13.57 33.69 -6.92
CA CYS A 628 -14.00 35.06 -7.22
C CYS A 628 -15.36 35.43 -6.61
N CYS A 629 -16.30 34.48 -6.55
CA CYS A 629 -17.66 34.72 -6.05
C CYS A 629 -17.84 34.47 -4.54
N GLY A 630 -16.82 33.95 -3.84
CA GLY A 630 -16.96 33.49 -2.45
C GLY A 630 -17.86 32.25 -2.29
N ILE A 631 -17.99 31.47 -3.37
CA ILE A 631 -18.71 30.19 -3.38
C ILE A 631 -17.85 29.16 -2.65
N GLN A 632 -18.47 28.41 -1.75
CA GLN A 632 -17.86 27.32 -1.00
C GLN A 632 -18.44 25.99 -1.46
N HIS A 633 -17.65 24.93 -1.30
CA HIS A 633 -17.99 23.57 -1.74
C HIS A 633 -19.25 22.96 -1.07
N ARG A 634 -19.68 23.52 0.07
CA ARG A 634 -20.90 23.17 0.81
C ARG A 634 -22.10 24.07 0.48
N ASP A 635 -21.98 25.03 -0.43
CA ASP A 635 -23.09 25.92 -0.77
C ASP A 635 -24.19 25.15 -1.50
N ASP A 636 -25.44 25.35 -1.08
CA ASP A 636 -26.59 24.82 -1.80
C ASP A 636 -26.82 25.57 -3.13
N VAL A 637 -27.62 24.99 -4.04
CA VAL A 637 -27.85 25.60 -5.36
C VAL A 637 -28.50 26.99 -5.26
N ALA A 638 -29.24 27.32 -4.19
CA ALA A 638 -29.74 28.67 -3.97
C ALA A 638 -28.61 29.64 -3.58
N SER A 639 -27.74 29.27 -2.62
CA SER A 639 -26.57 30.07 -2.23
C SER A 639 -25.60 30.28 -3.38
N VAL A 640 -25.34 29.26 -4.22
CA VAL A 640 -24.52 29.40 -5.43
C VAL A 640 -25.13 30.43 -6.39
N ARG A 641 -26.45 30.37 -6.63
CA ARG A 641 -27.17 31.34 -7.47
C ARG A 641 -27.15 32.75 -6.88
N GLU A 642 -27.29 32.89 -5.56
CA GLU A 642 -27.22 34.21 -4.91
C GLU A 642 -25.81 34.82 -5.03
N LYS A 643 -24.77 34.05 -4.67
CA LYS A 643 -23.37 34.50 -4.69
C LYS A 643 -22.88 34.83 -6.10
N LEU A 644 -23.09 33.93 -7.08
CA LEU A 644 -22.77 34.21 -8.48
C LEU A 644 -23.57 35.40 -9.00
N GLY A 645 -24.86 35.49 -8.71
CA GLY A 645 -25.71 36.61 -9.12
C GLY A 645 -25.27 37.94 -8.50
N ALA A 646 -24.82 37.94 -7.24
CA ALA A 646 -24.25 39.11 -6.58
C ALA A 646 -22.93 39.56 -7.22
N ALA A 647 -22.01 38.62 -7.49
CA ALA A 647 -20.74 38.90 -8.15
C ALA A 647 -20.95 39.44 -9.58
N VAL A 648 -21.81 38.80 -10.37
CA VAL A 648 -22.12 39.21 -11.75
C VAL A 648 -22.78 40.60 -11.77
N ARG A 649 -23.81 40.85 -10.96
CA ARG A 649 -24.47 42.18 -10.86
C ARG A 649 -23.57 43.28 -10.29
N ARG A 650 -22.50 42.93 -9.56
CA ARG A 650 -21.51 43.87 -9.05
C ARG A 650 -20.55 44.36 -10.15
N HIS A 651 -20.17 43.48 -11.07
CA HIS A 651 -19.08 43.73 -12.01
C HIS A 651 -19.52 43.94 -13.47
N LEU A 652 -20.74 43.55 -13.85
CA LEU A 652 -21.27 43.64 -15.22
C LEU A 652 -22.59 44.44 -15.30
N PRO A 653 -22.85 45.17 -16.41
CA PRO A 653 -24.08 45.93 -16.58
C PRO A 653 -25.30 45.01 -16.71
N PRO A 654 -26.51 45.42 -16.26
CA PRO A 654 -27.65 44.53 -16.07
C PRO A 654 -28.12 43.78 -17.33
N GLY A 655 -27.90 44.32 -18.53
CA GLY A 655 -28.19 43.61 -19.78
C GLY A 655 -27.29 42.39 -20.04
N ARG A 656 -25.98 42.52 -19.77
CA ARG A 656 -25.01 41.41 -19.87
C ARG A 656 -25.02 40.51 -18.64
N ALA A 657 -25.41 41.05 -17.48
CA ALA A 657 -25.41 40.33 -16.22
C ALA A 657 -26.23 39.03 -16.28
N ASN A 658 -27.44 39.06 -16.84
CA ASN A 658 -28.26 37.85 -16.94
C ASN A 658 -27.63 36.81 -17.90
N GLU A 659 -27.22 37.25 -19.10
CA GLU A 659 -26.59 36.38 -20.11
C GLU A 659 -25.32 35.70 -19.60
N VAL A 660 -24.48 36.41 -18.84
CA VAL A 660 -23.26 35.86 -18.25
C VAL A 660 -23.56 35.01 -17.00
N PHE A 661 -24.59 35.34 -16.22
CA PHE A 661 -25.04 34.52 -15.10
C PHE A 661 -25.56 33.16 -15.60
N ASP A 662 -26.47 33.15 -16.58
CA ASP A 662 -27.08 31.93 -17.11
C ASP A 662 -26.03 31.02 -17.81
N ALA A 663 -25.04 31.60 -18.48
CA ALA A 663 -23.95 30.85 -19.10
C ALA A 663 -22.92 30.29 -18.11
N LEU A 664 -22.70 30.95 -16.96
CA LEU A 664 -21.71 30.53 -15.96
C LEU A 664 -22.30 29.72 -14.81
N LEU A 665 -23.61 29.74 -14.59
CA LEU A 665 -24.25 28.95 -13.54
C LEU A 665 -23.98 27.44 -13.67
N PRO A 666 -24.03 26.79 -14.86
CA PRO A 666 -23.67 25.38 -15.04
C PRO A 666 -22.20 25.03 -14.73
N LEU A 667 -21.32 26.03 -14.59
CA LEU A 667 -19.91 25.81 -14.27
C LEU A 667 -19.65 25.65 -12.75
N VAL A 668 -20.55 26.16 -11.91
CA VAL A 668 -20.41 26.15 -10.44
C VAL A 668 -21.60 25.55 -9.68
N ALA A 669 -22.79 25.48 -10.29
CA ALA A 669 -23.94 24.79 -9.72
C ALA A 669 -24.09 23.39 -10.35
N ARG A 670 -23.83 22.34 -9.56
CA ARG A 670 -23.89 20.95 -10.03
C ARG A 670 -25.30 20.52 -10.41
N GLY A 671 -25.40 19.68 -11.45
CA GLY A 671 -26.68 19.20 -12.00
C GLY A 671 -27.46 20.23 -12.85
N VAL A 672 -26.92 21.44 -13.09
CA VAL A 672 -27.61 22.50 -13.85
C VAL A 672 -27.30 22.41 -15.36
N GLY A 673 -27.57 21.25 -15.96
CA GLY A 673 -27.48 21.03 -17.40
C GLY A 673 -26.06 21.07 -18.01
N PRO A 674 -25.94 20.94 -19.35
CA PRO A 674 -24.66 21.01 -20.04
C PRO A 674 -24.14 22.45 -20.14
N CYS A 675 -22.83 22.64 -19.98
CA CYS A 675 -22.18 23.92 -20.26
C CYS A 675 -22.23 24.26 -21.77
N GLY A 676 -22.50 25.53 -22.09
CA GLY A 676 -22.29 26.10 -23.42
C GLY A 676 -20.87 26.64 -23.63
N GLU A 677 -20.71 27.62 -24.53
CA GLU A 677 -19.43 28.31 -24.73
C GLU A 677 -19.07 29.18 -23.51
N LEU A 678 -18.12 28.71 -22.69
CA LEU A 678 -17.72 29.38 -21.45
C LEU A 678 -16.72 30.54 -21.66
N ASP A 679 -15.91 30.49 -22.72
CA ASP A 679 -14.72 31.34 -22.91
C ASP A 679 -15.02 32.84 -22.98
N GLY A 680 -16.13 33.24 -23.60
CA GLY A 680 -16.57 34.64 -23.63
C GLY A 680 -17.06 35.10 -22.24
N PRO A 681 -18.16 34.52 -21.71
CA PRO A 681 -18.75 34.90 -20.41
C PRO A 681 -17.75 34.87 -19.25
N TRP A 682 -16.90 33.84 -19.18
CA TRP A 682 -15.93 33.69 -18.10
C TRP A 682 -14.87 34.80 -18.14
N ARG A 683 -14.28 35.09 -19.32
CA ARG A 683 -13.32 36.20 -19.45
C ARG A 683 -13.96 37.57 -19.25
N GLU A 684 -15.23 37.76 -19.61
CA GLU A 684 -15.92 39.03 -19.36
C GLU A 684 -16.04 39.33 -17.85
N LEU A 685 -16.50 38.34 -17.07
CA LEU A 685 -16.62 38.46 -15.62
C LEU A 685 -15.26 38.55 -14.91
N ILE A 686 -14.36 37.59 -15.17
CA ILE A 686 -13.03 37.55 -14.53
C ILE A 686 -12.20 38.79 -14.90
N GLY A 687 -12.30 39.26 -16.14
CA GLY A 687 -11.68 40.51 -16.56
C GLY A 687 -12.28 41.75 -15.87
N ALA A 688 -13.57 41.74 -15.52
CA ALA A 688 -14.21 42.81 -14.76
C ALA A 688 -13.83 42.79 -13.27
N VAL A 689 -13.72 41.61 -12.65
CA VAL A 689 -13.19 41.45 -11.28
C VAL A 689 -11.73 41.95 -11.20
N ALA A 690 -10.89 41.54 -12.15
CA ALA A 690 -9.50 41.99 -12.23
C ALA A 690 -9.39 43.52 -12.42
N ARG A 691 -10.29 44.16 -13.19
CA ARG A 691 -10.33 45.63 -13.34
C ARG A 691 -10.78 46.38 -12.08
N ASP A 692 -11.73 45.85 -11.29
CA ASP A 692 -12.22 46.50 -10.05
C ASP A 692 -11.12 46.58 -8.97
N ARG A 693 -10.29 45.54 -8.84
CA ARG A 693 -9.44 45.34 -7.65
C ARG A 693 -7.95 45.15 -7.95
N GLY A 694 -7.60 44.69 -9.14
CA GLY A 694 -6.45 43.83 -9.37
C GLY A 694 -6.77 42.38 -9.01
N MET A 695 -6.08 41.43 -9.66
CA MET A 695 -6.18 40.02 -9.32
C MET A 695 -4.80 39.35 -9.33
N VAL A 696 -4.55 38.53 -8.31
CA VAL A 696 -3.49 37.52 -8.30
C VAL A 696 -4.16 36.16 -8.40
N MET A 697 -3.80 35.38 -9.41
CA MET A 697 -4.29 34.03 -9.67
C MET A 697 -3.12 33.07 -9.52
N VAL A 698 -3.22 32.11 -8.60
CA VAL A 698 -2.23 31.05 -8.40
C VAL A 698 -2.77 29.75 -8.99
N VAL A 699 -1.96 29.06 -9.80
CA VAL A 699 -2.24 27.71 -10.33
C VAL A 699 -1.09 26.79 -9.91
N ASP A 700 -1.30 26.03 -8.83
CA ASP A 700 -0.30 25.09 -8.31
C ASP A 700 -0.35 23.73 -9.04
N ASP A 701 0.70 22.92 -8.87
CA ASP A 701 0.87 21.58 -9.43
C ASP A 701 0.78 21.46 -10.97
N LEU A 702 1.13 22.53 -11.70
CA LEU A 702 0.97 22.61 -13.16
C LEU A 702 1.77 21.55 -13.96
N HIS A 703 2.80 20.95 -13.36
CA HIS A 703 3.51 19.79 -13.93
C HIS A 703 2.58 18.61 -14.26
N CYS A 704 1.53 18.38 -13.46
CA CYS A 704 0.52 17.36 -13.69
C CYS A 704 -0.43 17.64 -14.88
N ALA A 705 -0.45 18.86 -15.42
CA ALA A 705 -1.43 19.29 -16.42
C ALA A 705 -1.28 18.59 -17.79
N GLY A 706 -2.37 18.54 -18.55
CA GLY A 706 -2.37 18.23 -20.00
C GLY A 706 -2.04 19.46 -20.84
N GLU A 707 -1.66 19.26 -22.11
CA GLU A 707 -1.23 20.35 -23.01
C GLU A 707 -2.33 21.39 -23.31
N GLU A 708 -3.60 21.01 -23.21
CA GLU A 708 -4.73 21.95 -23.33
C GLU A 708 -4.81 22.90 -22.12
N LEU A 709 -4.60 22.40 -20.90
CA LEU A 709 -4.53 23.25 -19.71
C LEU A 709 -3.27 24.14 -19.71
N LEU A 710 -2.11 23.63 -20.17
CA LEU A 710 -0.93 24.48 -20.36
C LEU A 710 -1.21 25.62 -21.35
N SER A 711 -1.82 25.31 -22.50
CA SER A 711 -2.16 26.29 -23.52
C SER A 711 -3.22 27.29 -23.06
N PHE A 712 -4.17 26.87 -22.21
CA PHE A 712 -5.10 27.77 -21.55
C PHE A 712 -4.38 28.75 -20.60
N VAL A 713 -3.46 28.26 -19.78
CA VAL A 713 -2.74 29.08 -18.77
C VAL A 713 -1.79 30.10 -19.42
N GLU A 714 -1.05 29.74 -20.47
CA GLU A 714 -0.31 30.71 -21.29
C GLU A 714 -1.28 31.69 -21.97
N GLY A 715 -2.35 31.14 -22.53
CA GLY A 715 -3.42 31.89 -23.19
C GLY A 715 -4.08 32.94 -22.30
N LEU A 716 -4.05 32.83 -20.98
CA LEU A 716 -4.55 33.87 -20.07
C LEU A 716 -3.86 35.23 -20.29
N VAL A 717 -2.56 35.26 -20.62
CA VAL A 717 -1.82 36.52 -20.78
C VAL A 717 -2.28 37.30 -22.01
N ASP A 718 -2.55 36.61 -23.12
CA ASP A 718 -2.98 37.24 -24.38
C ASP A 718 -4.52 37.31 -24.54
N SER A 719 -5.28 36.46 -23.85
CA SER A 719 -6.76 36.41 -23.93
C SER A 719 -7.47 37.50 -23.15
N PHE A 720 -6.76 38.21 -22.26
CA PHE A 720 -7.24 39.39 -21.55
C PHE A 720 -6.60 40.66 -22.13
N GLY A 721 -7.40 41.72 -22.26
CA GLY A 721 -6.90 43.06 -22.62
C GLY A 721 -6.17 43.74 -21.45
N GLN A 722 -6.20 45.07 -21.40
CA GLN A 722 -5.60 45.82 -20.30
C GLN A 722 -6.34 45.57 -18.97
N VAL A 723 -5.85 44.60 -18.19
CA VAL A 723 -6.31 44.23 -16.85
C VAL A 723 -5.10 43.99 -15.93
N PRO A 724 -5.16 44.42 -14.66
CA PRO A 724 -4.09 44.14 -13.69
C PRO A 724 -4.22 42.71 -13.12
N LEU A 725 -3.82 41.72 -13.92
CA LEU A 725 -3.84 40.28 -13.59
C LEU A 725 -2.42 39.71 -13.51
N LEU A 726 -2.01 39.27 -12.33
CA LEU A 726 -0.81 38.45 -12.15
C LEU A 726 -1.23 36.98 -12.07
N VAL A 727 -0.79 36.16 -13.02
CA VAL A 727 -0.88 34.69 -12.97
C VAL A 727 0.44 34.17 -12.41
N ILE A 728 0.40 33.39 -11.34
CA ILE A 728 1.56 32.69 -10.78
C ILE A 728 1.30 31.19 -10.93
N THR A 729 2.23 30.46 -11.53
CA THR A 729 2.18 29.01 -11.68
C THR A 729 3.31 28.37 -10.89
N ALA A 730 3.10 27.16 -10.37
CA ALA A 730 4.16 26.36 -9.77
C ALA A 730 4.25 24.97 -10.42
N ALA A 731 5.48 24.53 -10.67
CA ALA A 731 5.76 23.30 -11.40
C ALA A 731 7.11 22.69 -11.01
N ARG A 732 7.35 21.44 -11.42
CA ARG A 732 8.67 20.81 -11.43
C ARG A 732 9.39 21.18 -12.76
N PRO A 733 10.71 20.97 -12.89
CA PRO A 733 11.44 21.34 -14.12
C PRO A 733 10.98 20.58 -15.37
N ASP A 734 10.43 19.38 -15.20
CA ASP A 734 9.82 18.52 -16.23
C ASP A 734 8.80 19.24 -17.14
N LEU A 735 8.12 20.28 -16.65
CA LEU A 735 7.23 21.12 -17.43
C LEU A 735 7.95 21.77 -18.63
N VAL A 736 9.16 22.30 -18.40
CA VAL A 736 9.94 22.99 -19.43
C VAL A 736 10.69 21.98 -20.32
N GLU A 737 11.06 20.82 -19.79
CA GLU A 737 11.55 19.71 -20.63
C GLU A 737 10.49 19.22 -21.61
N ARG A 738 9.22 19.15 -21.17
CA ARG A 738 8.08 18.72 -22.00
C ARG A 738 7.60 19.80 -22.96
N ARG A 739 7.68 21.08 -22.56
CA ARG A 739 7.25 22.24 -23.36
C ARG A 739 8.34 23.34 -23.34
N PRO A 740 9.41 23.20 -24.15
CA PRO A 740 10.56 24.12 -24.12
C PRO A 740 10.22 25.59 -24.45
N ASP A 741 9.16 25.82 -25.20
CA ASP A 741 8.66 27.16 -25.55
C ASP A 741 7.83 27.83 -24.42
N TRP A 742 7.67 27.18 -23.25
CA TRP A 742 6.82 27.65 -22.15
C TRP A 742 7.13 29.09 -21.72
N GLY A 743 6.15 29.98 -21.89
CA GLY A 743 6.25 31.41 -21.64
C GLY A 743 7.12 32.18 -22.64
N GLY A 744 7.88 31.51 -23.52
CA GLY A 744 8.83 32.11 -24.46
C GLY A 744 8.20 32.98 -25.54
N GLY A 745 6.94 32.71 -25.91
CA GLY A 745 6.15 33.55 -26.81
C GLY A 745 5.54 34.80 -26.15
N LEU A 746 5.46 34.83 -24.81
CA LEU A 746 4.69 35.84 -24.09
C LEU A 746 5.51 37.10 -23.79
N ARG A 747 4.95 38.26 -24.10
CA ARG A 747 5.60 39.57 -23.82
C ARG A 747 5.79 39.86 -22.34
N HIS A 748 5.01 39.20 -21.49
CA HIS A 748 4.85 39.47 -20.08
C HIS A 748 4.90 38.15 -19.29
N ALA A 749 5.99 37.41 -19.43
CA ALA A 749 6.31 36.23 -18.63
C ALA A 749 7.62 36.43 -17.84
N THR A 750 7.79 35.66 -16.76
CA THR A 750 9.07 35.46 -16.06
C THR A 750 9.08 34.08 -15.42
N THR A 751 10.18 33.34 -15.57
CA THR A 751 10.38 32.05 -14.93
C THR A 751 11.57 32.15 -13.99
N PHE A 752 11.44 31.63 -12.77
CA PHE A 752 12.55 31.47 -11.84
C PHE A 752 12.45 30.13 -11.10
N THR A 753 13.59 29.65 -10.60
CA THR A 753 13.70 28.36 -9.90
C THR A 753 13.87 28.60 -8.40
N LEU A 754 13.18 27.81 -7.58
CA LEU A 754 13.50 27.63 -6.17
C LEU A 754 14.51 26.49 -6.05
N ASP A 755 15.78 26.85 -5.80
CA ASP A 755 16.83 25.88 -5.46
C ASP A 755 16.55 25.23 -4.09
N PRO A 756 17.11 24.04 -3.78
CA PRO A 756 17.07 23.46 -2.42
C PRO A 756 17.49 24.46 -1.34
N LEU A 757 16.88 24.40 -0.16
CA LEU A 757 17.28 25.27 0.95
C LEU A 757 18.76 25.03 1.31
N SER A 758 19.50 26.12 1.50
CA SER A 758 20.90 26.07 1.91
C SER A 758 21.04 25.47 3.31
N ASP A 759 22.21 24.90 3.62
CA ASP A 759 22.47 24.32 4.95
C ASP A 759 22.34 25.36 6.07
N GLU A 760 22.70 26.62 5.79
CA GLU A 760 22.47 27.75 6.72
C GLU A 760 20.96 28.06 6.87
N ALA A 761 20.17 27.96 5.80
CA ALA A 761 18.72 28.10 5.89
C ALA A 761 18.07 26.97 6.69
N ILE A 762 18.56 25.74 6.54
CA ILE A 762 18.13 24.57 7.31
C ILE A 762 18.49 24.73 8.79
N ASP A 763 19.72 25.15 9.11
CA ASP A 763 20.17 25.41 10.48
C ASP A 763 19.38 26.54 11.17
N ARG A 764 19.08 27.63 10.45
CA ARG A 764 18.22 28.72 10.96
C ARG A 764 16.76 28.27 11.14
N LEU A 765 16.24 27.42 10.25
CA LEU A 765 14.89 26.87 10.36
C LEU A 765 14.79 25.89 11.54
N LEU A 766 15.86 25.11 11.80
CA LEU A 766 16.08 24.35 13.02
C LEU A 766 16.04 25.24 14.27
N GLU A 767 16.83 26.31 14.31
CA GLU A 767 16.90 27.25 15.44
C GLU A 767 15.55 27.91 15.73
N LEU A 768 14.79 28.27 14.68
CA LEU A 768 13.44 28.84 14.79
C LEU A 768 12.40 27.82 15.27
N LEU A 769 12.47 26.56 14.82
CA LEU A 769 11.61 25.48 15.33
C LEU A 769 11.88 25.21 16.82
N LEU A 770 13.16 25.08 17.18
CA LEU A 770 13.61 24.84 18.56
C LEU A 770 13.14 25.96 19.49
N THR A 771 13.47 27.23 19.17
CA THR A 771 13.06 28.38 19.99
C THR A 771 11.56 28.62 20.03
N SER A 772 10.79 28.20 19.01
CA SER A 772 9.32 28.22 19.06
C SER A 772 8.71 27.17 20.02
N SER A 773 9.51 26.19 20.46
CA SER A 773 9.07 25.12 21.38
C SER A 773 9.18 25.53 22.86
N ASP A 774 10.09 26.44 23.19
CA ASP A 774 10.42 26.88 24.56
C ASP A 774 9.33 27.72 25.24
N THR A 775 8.39 28.30 24.49
CA THR A 775 7.36 29.20 25.03
C THR A 775 6.21 28.48 25.75
N GLU A 776 6.12 27.15 25.65
CA GLU A 776 5.12 26.32 26.33
C GLU A 776 5.72 25.20 27.20
N GLY A 777 6.69 25.54 28.06
CA GLY A 777 6.93 24.78 29.31
C GLY A 777 8.35 24.27 29.55
N GLU A 778 8.82 24.56 30.77
CA GLU A 778 10.01 24.04 31.47
C GLU A 778 11.41 24.37 30.92
N GLN A 779 12.31 24.74 31.85
CA GLN A 779 13.70 25.13 31.55
C GLN A 779 14.64 23.93 31.73
N GLY A 780 15.18 23.37 30.65
CA GLY A 780 16.39 22.53 30.76
C GLY A 780 16.61 21.46 29.69
N ALA A 781 17.18 21.85 28.56
CA ALA A 781 17.88 20.93 27.65
C ALA A 781 19.26 21.51 27.26
N THR A 782 20.24 20.63 26.99
CA THR A 782 21.63 21.03 26.76
C THR A 782 21.92 21.43 25.31
N THR A 783 22.87 22.36 25.13
CA THR A 783 23.48 22.62 23.81
C THR A 783 24.14 21.35 23.23
N PRO A 784 23.94 21.05 21.93
CA PRO A 784 24.47 19.85 21.31
C PRO A 784 26.01 19.88 21.26
N ARG A 785 26.65 18.72 21.45
CA ARG A 785 28.10 18.62 21.69
C ARG A 785 28.93 17.93 20.59
N ASN A 786 28.30 17.32 19.59
CA ASN A 786 28.97 16.56 18.53
C ASN A 786 28.40 16.89 17.13
N GLY A 787 29.27 16.96 16.12
CA GLY A 787 28.88 17.32 14.74
C GLY A 787 27.93 16.31 14.06
N ASN A 788 28.18 15.01 14.23
CA ASN A 788 27.38 13.95 13.57
C ASN A 788 25.88 14.02 13.91
N GLU A 789 25.50 14.57 15.05
CA GLU A 789 24.10 14.71 15.46
C GLU A 789 23.40 15.86 14.73
N LEU A 790 24.12 16.97 14.46
CA LEU A 790 23.63 18.06 13.63
C LEU A 790 23.47 17.60 12.18
N ASP A 791 24.42 16.84 11.64
CA ASP A 791 24.31 16.33 10.26
C ASP A 791 23.17 15.30 10.11
N ALA A 792 22.93 14.46 11.12
CA ALA A 792 21.75 13.59 11.14
C ALA A 792 20.42 14.38 11.21
N ARG A 793 20.35 15.43 12.04
CA ARG A 793 19.16 16.31 12.14
C ARG A 793 18.94 17.12 10.85
N ARG A 794 20.01 17.59 10.19
CA ARG A 794 19.97 18.25 8.87
C ARG A 794 19.41 17.33 7.80
N GLU A 795 19.93 16.11 7.69
CA GLU A 795 19.47 15.14 6.69
C GLU A 795 18.03 14.68 6.95
N HIS A 796 17.65 14.49 8.22
CA HIS A 796 16.27 14.27 8.60
C HIS A 796 15.37 15.45 8.18
N ILE A 797 15.78 16.70 8.37
CA ILE A 797 14.98 17.87 7.96
C ILE A 797 14.98 18.10 6.46
N ARG A 798 16.05 17.77 5.71
CA ARG A 798 15.97 17.68 4.24
C ARG A 798 14.90 16.68 3.83
N MET A 799 14.87 15.50 4.45
CA MET A 799 13.83 14.48 4.21
C MET A 799 12.42 14.98 4.59
N LEU A 800 12.25 15.70 5.71
CA LEU A 800 10.97 16.26 6.14
C LEU A 800 10.49 17.45 5.27
N LEU A 801 11.40 18.21 4.66
CA LEU A 801 11.08 19.24 3.67
C LEU A 801 10.69 18.60 2.33
N CYS A 802 11.46 17.59 1.89
CA CYS A 802 11.12 16.76 0.73
C CYS A 802 9.72 16.11 0.84
N LEU A 803 9.27 15.82 2.06
CA LEU A 803 7.91 15.38 2.40
C LEU A 803 6.97 16.57 2.60
N ASP A 804 6.66 17.26 1.51
CA ASP A 804 5.87 18.50 1.49
C ASP A 804 4.60 18.42 2.40
N ARG A 805 4.35 19.49 3.16
CA ARG A 805 3.36 19.63 4.26
C ARG A 805 3.52 18.79 5.55
N ARG A 806 4.34 17.72 5.64
CA ARG A 806 4.04 16.64 6.62
C ARG A 806 4.31 16.83 8.13
N MET A 807 5.39 17.50 8.59
CA MET A 807 5.96 17.17 9.93
C MET A 807 6.35 18.31 10.89
N LEU A 808 6.09 19.59 10.59
CA LEU A 808 6.66 20.72 11.38
C LEU A 808 6.09 20.92 12.81
N THR A 809 5.12 20.10 13.26
CA THR A 809 4.55 20.17 14.62
C THR A 809 4.88 18.99 15.52
N ASP A 810 5.13 17.79 14.98
CA ASP A 810 5.36 16.59 15.82
C ASP A 810 6.78 16.61 16.43
N THR A 811 7.72 17.31 15.79
CA THR A 811 9.09 17.47 16.28
C THR A 811 9.14 18.22 17.62
N SER A 812 8.25 19.20 17.87
CA SER A 812 8.23 19.94 19.14
C SER A 812 7.64 19.14 20.30
N ALA A 813 7.01 17.99 20.03
CA ALA A 813 6.66 16.99 21.04
C ALA A 813 7.82 16.01 21.30
N GLN A 814 8.44 15.46 20.24
CA GLN A 814 9.56 14.51 20.39
C GLN A 814 10.82 15.12 21.02
N LEU A 815 11.10 16.40 20.74
CA LEU A 815 12.20 17.15 21.34
C LEU A 815 11.99 17.50 22.83
N ARG A 816 10.84 17.17 23.42
CA ARG A 816 10.59 17.27 24.87
C ARG A 816 10.88 15.98 25.62
N THR A 817 11.21 14.89 24.93
CA THR A 817 11.34 13.54 25.49
C THR A 817 12.64 12.82 25.08
N SER A 818 13.67 13.54 24.64
CA SER A 818 14.99 13.01 24.29
C SER A 818 16.14 13.88 24.82
#